data_AF-A0A7V6E0Z7-F1
#
_entry.id   AF-A0A7V6E0Z7-F1
#
_cell.length_a   1.000
_cell.length_b   1.000
_cell.length_c   1.000
_cell.angle_alpha   90.00
_cell.angle_beta   90.00
_cell.angle_gamma   90.00
#
_symmetry.space_group_name_H-M   'P 1'
#
loop_
_entity.id
_entity.type
_entity.pdbx_description
1 polymer ?
#
loop_
_entity_poly.entity_id
_entity_poly.type
_entity_poly.pdbx_seq_one_letter_code
_entity_poly.pdbx_strand_id
1 'polypeptide(L)'
;MDDVFRVHVVSRILNLLTQNLYYRYFNFHPYEGGKMRNSTKVVVFCLFVLAAACLAEPWTATLTLSGGGHSFALTFGRLDGAEYFLDDEDDILAIPPPSGPYAYFSMHDPENPYVTMLYRDIRPDDGDSTMWIAHFITHDAPLLATWAPAELPAGDFFITAHYPGEDPETWTNMKNVGGLEFMPAQLLKIVHQPDGYYPSDDPVFSNWHPADGATGVSVRSEIWFDVTDEGSGINPASIELLIGGVDVTAEIALAPIANGYRVHYVPAEPLPGETWISVVASAEDNAHEPNSASDVISFRTSYSISPVDWEVPLFAYNIAGADTQFVDLFFGGDADASAGWDVGLDIIFPMAPPSLFYAYFPLNDPEYPIFTMLTRDIRSSETPFEQWIVRFGNYDDAQGLRWNPADLAADKDFFIFPTFPGVYPMDWEWQNMRDIDHIEFGPGRQAWIKVITPTGDVTPPRVVFTDPEDGETGVAISTHIRAGIIDLESGVDPASIAMTVDGIDVTVSLMISTHAETTFVRYIPPEDFDPLQNVTVTLSVSDMADPPNWTERTWNFVTGYFMTPEWVETLFVWTDAPGDPLRHFRLQFGADSEGTDGFDYGLDQQQPPAPPGDMPFGYFVIDDPLWGQLSRDIRNSADDNITWRASIQRVAVSDEIDNWISWNPEGLPEDGHFRYAWWVGGDTVWHNMRTDDHFEIGTPGIFFINFRRLIPPTYCLFGTVYDDEENPLEGALVWLSEELNAITNADGVYEICGIEPGEWTVITSLEGYHSDEHRLAILENTEYDPVLTPIEP
;
A
#
# COMPACT_ATOMS: atom_id res chain seq x y z
N MET A 1 55.14 -42.51 16.66
CA MET A 1 55.45 -43.31 17.86
C MET A 1 54.13 -43.43 18.60
N ASP A 2 53.38 -44.52 18.53
CA ASP A 2 53.80 -45.93 18.56
C ASP A 2 53.01 -46.79 17.58
N ASP A 3 53.75 -47.51 16.72
CA ASP A 3 53.23 -48.27 15.58
C ASP A 3 53.54 -49.78 15.71
N VAL A 4 53.56 -50.29 16.95
CA VAL A 4 54.00 -51.69 17.23
C VAL A 4 52.95 -52.51 17.98
N PHE A 5 51.76 -51.96 18.28
CA PHE A 5 50.72 -52.69 19.04
C PHE A 5 49.48 -53.15 18.26
N ARG A 6 49.29 -52.76 16.99
CA ARG A 6 48.13 -53.20 16.18
C ARG A 6 48.34 -54.44 15.31
N VAL A 7 49.59 -54.85 15.05
CA VAL A 7 49.92 -56.04 14.22
C VAL A 7 49.67 -57.39 14.93
N HIS A 8 49.46 -57.42 16.25
CA HIS A 8 49.27 -58.67 17.01
C HIS A 8 47.82 -59.09 17.26
N VAL A 9 46.82 -58.28 16.89
CA VAL A 9 45.40 -58.62 17.08
C VAL A 9 44.75 -59.18 15.80
N VAL A 10 45.14 -58.71 14.61
CA VAL A 10 44.58 -59.15 13.32
C VAL A 10 45.08 -60.55 12.90
N SER A 11 46.33 -60.91 13.24
CA SER A 11 46.91 -62.23 12.96
C SER A 11 46.22 -63.40 13.73
N ARG A 12 45.57 -63.12 14.87
CA ARG A 12 44.83 -64.15 15.64
C ARG A 12 43.41 -64.39 15.14
N ILE A 13 42.77 -63.43 14.46
CA ILE A 13 41.40 -63.57 13.95
C ILE A 13 41.40 -64.33 12.60
N LEU A 14 42.40 -64.11 11.74
CA LEU A 14 42.55 -64.81 10.45
C LEU A 14 42.88 -66.32 10.60
N ASN A 15 43.53 -66.71 11.70
CA ASN A 15 43.81 -68.13 12.03
C ASN A 15 42.60 -68.87 12.66
N LEU A 16 41.61 -68.14 13.20
CA LEU A 16 40.38 -68.73 13.76
C LEU A 16 39.29 -68.96 12.69
N LEU A 17 39.33 -68.22 11.58
CA LEU A 17 38.41 -68.38 10.44
C LEU A 17 38.82 -69.52 9.48
N THR A 18 40.13 -69.75 9.29
CA THR A 18 40.65 -70.81 8.43
C THR A 18 40.51 -72.22 9.01
N GLN A 19 40.39 -72.38 10.34
CA GLN A 19 40.10 -73.67 10.98
C GLN A 19 38.60 -74.02 11.03
N ASN A 20 37.69 -73.05 10.91
CA ASN A 20 36.24 -73.29 10.96
C ASN A 20 35.62 -73.70 9.61
N LEU A 21 36.24 -73.33 8.48
CA LEU A 21 35.78 -73.73 7.14
C LEU A 21 36.17 -75.19 6.78
N TYR A 22 37.18 -75.76 7.44
CA TYR A 22 37.60 -77.15 7.19
C TYR A 22 36.68 -78.21 7.84
N TYR A 23 35.82 -77.82 8.80
CA TYR A 23 34.97 -78.76 9.57
C TYR A 23 33.49 -78.82 9.13
N ARG A 24 33.04 -77.97 8.19
CA ARG A 24 31.62 -77.90 7.78
C ARG A 24 31.26 -78.50 6.42
N TYR A 25 32.22 -78.96 5.60
CA TYR A 25 31.92 -79.44 4.23
C TYR A 25 31.98 -80.97 4.01
N PHE A 26 32.33 -81.77 5.01
CA PHE A 26 32.31 -83.24 4.90
C PHE A 26 31.30 -83.87 5.85
N ASN A 27 30.03 -83.95 5.42
CA ASN A 27 29.08 -85.00 5.82
C ASN A 27 27.83 -84.94 4.92
N PHE A 28 27.81 -85.70 3.84
CA PHE A 28 26.83 -86.77 3.59
C PHE A 28 27.13 -87.47 2.25
N HIS A 29 27.72 -88.65 2.40
CA HIS A 29 27.67 -89.83 1.52
C HIS A 29 26.20 -90.30 1.28
N PRO A 30 25.89 -91.37 0.49
CA PRO A 30 26.69 -92.11 -0.52
C PRO A 30 25.88 -92.63 -1.76
N TYR A 31 26.57 -93.37 -2.64
CA TYR A 31 26.08 -94.46 -3.52
C TYR A 31 25.37 -94.09 -4.85
N GLU A 32 25.60 -94.73 -6.01
CA GLU A 32 26.30 -95.97 -6.40
C GLU A 32 26.49 -95.89 -7.94
N GLY A 33 27.68 -96.00 -8.52
CA GLY A 33 28.19 -97.26 -9.06
C GLY A 33 28.48 -97.19 -10.58
N GLY A 34 29.73 -97.45 -11.01
CA GLY A 34 29.99 -97.80 -12.42
C GLY A 34 31.26 -97.28 -13.10
N LYS A 35 32.43 -97.84 -12.72
CA LYS A 35 33.65 -98.09 -13.53
C LYS A 35 34.20 -97.01 -14.50
N MET A 36 35.36 -96.48 -14.10
CA MET A 36 36.38 -95.86 -14.94
C MET A 36 36.95 -96.81 -16.01
N ARG A 37 37.15 -96.31 -17.24
CA ARG A 37 38.48 -95.95 -17.82
C ARG A 37 38.40 -95.78 -19.34
N ASN A 38 38.55 -94.54 -19.82
CA ASN A 38 39.52 -94.10 -20.86
C ASN A 38 39.11 -92.74 -21.46
N SER A 39 39.59 -91.65 -20.86
CA SER A 39 39.70 -90.33 -21.52
C SER A 39 40.58 -89.36 -20.72
N THR A 40 41.79 -89.79 -20.33
CA THR A 40 42.80 -88.87 -19.76
C THR A 40 43.48 -88.09 -20.88
N LYS A 41 42.75 -87.17 -21.53
CA LYS A 41 43.25 -86.04 -22.34
C LYS A 41 42.16 -84.96 -22.56
N VAL A 42 41.43 -84.51 -21.54
CA VAL A 42 40.48 -83.35 -21.67
C VAL A 42 40.40 -82.44 -20.41
N VAL A 43 41.26 -82.57 -19.38
CA VAL A 43 41.14 -81.71 -18.16
C VAL A 43 42.46 -81.03 -17.78
N VAL A 44 43.18 -80.51 -18.78
CA VAL A 44 44.30 -79.56 -18.59
C VAL A 44 44.10 -78.28 -19.42
N PHE A 45 42.91 -78.07 -19.99
CA PHE A 45 42.60 -76.89 -20.81
C PHE A 45 41.42 -76.05 -20.28
N CYS A 46 40.87 -76.36 -19.10
CA CYS A 46 39.81 -75.58 -18.45
C CYS A 46 40.18 -75.08 -17.04
N LEU A 47 41.49 -74.91 -16.77
CA LEU A 47 42.00 -74.29 -15.54
C LEU A 47 43.07 -73.22 -15.83
N PHE A 48 43.03 -72.64 -17.03
CA PHE A 48 43.84 -71.48 -17.44
C PHE A 48 43.04 -70.39 -18.20
N VAL A 49 41.70 -70.45 -18.20
CA VAL A 49 40.83 -69.40 -18.81
C VAL A 49 39.66 -69.05 -17.89
N LEU A 50 39.92 -68.90 -16.60
CA LEU A 50 39.02 -68.16 -15.73
C LEU A 50 39.88 -67.42 -14.70
N ALA A 51 39.79 -66.09 -14.77
CA ALA A 51 40.59 -65.09 -14.07
C ALA A 51 42.05 -64.88 -14.54
N ALA A 52 42.27 -64.71 -15.86
CA ALA A 52 42.95 -63.48 -16.26
C ALA A 52 41.90 -62.35 -16.21
N ALA A 53 41.47 -62.00 -14.99
CA ALA A 53 41.01 -60.65 -14.77
C ALA A 53 42.28 -59.82 -14.91
N CYS A 54 42.30 -58.95 -15.91
CA CYS A 54 43.26 -57.88 -16.02
C CYS A 54 43.03 -56.96 -14.82
N LEU A 55 43.45 -57.38 -13.63
CA LEU A 55 43.58 -56.48 -12.50
C LEU A 55 44.77 -55.60 -12.87
N ALA A 56 44.51 -54.35 -13.22
CA ALA A 56 45.56 -53.37 -13.34
C ALA A 56 46.32 -53.31 -11.99
N GLU A 57 47.65 -53.26 -12.06
CA GLU A 57 48.45 -53.22 -10.83
C GLU A 57 48.20 -51.87 -10.15
N PRO A 58 47.92 -51.86 -8.83
CA PRO A 58 47.68 -50.62 -8.11
C PRO A 58 48.88 -49.69 -8.23
N TRP A 59 48.62 -48.42 -8.50
CA TRP A 59 49.66 -47.46 -8.86
C TRP A 59 49.36 -46.06 -8.33
N THR A 60 50.41 -45.28 -8.15
CA THR A 60 50.31 -43.85 -7.82
C THR A 60 51.33 -43.07 -8.65
N ALA A 61 50.95 -41.87 -9.08
CA ALA A 61 51.81 -40.92 -9.76
C ALA A 61 51.83 -39.58 -9.00
N THR A 62 52.92 -38.82 -9.17
CA THR A 62 53.07 -37.50 -8.56
C THR A 62 52.98 -36.40 -9.60
N LEU A 63 52.11 -35.43 -9.35
CA LEU A 63 52.02 -34.16 -10.06
C LEU A 63 52.69 -33.07 -9.23
N THR A 64 53.73 -32.43 -9.75
CA THR A 64 54.40 -31.30 -9.08
C THR A 64 53.99 -29.99 -9.73
N LEU A 65 53.35 -29.10 -8.96
CA LEU A 65 52.95 -27.76 -9.37
C LEU A 65 53.94 -26.73 -8.82
N SER A 66 54.45 -25.86 -9.68
CA SER A 66 55.48 -24.88 -9.32
C SER A 66 55.20 -23.50 -9.90
N GLY A 67 55.52 -22.46 -9.12
CA GLY A 67 55.28 -21.05 -9.45
C GLY A 67 55.77 -20.13 -8.33
N GLY A 68 56.31 -18.95 -8.67
CA GLY A 68 56.72 -17.95 -7.67
C GLY A 68 57.79 -18.36 -6.66
N GLY A 69 58.57 -19.41 -6.95
CA GLY A 69 59.55 -19.98 -6.01
C GLY A 69 58.98 -21.02 -5.03
N HIS A 70 57.68 -21.34 -5.14
CA HIS A 70 57.00 -22.39 -4.39
C HIS A 70 56.80 -23.64 -5.25
N SER A 71 56.75 -24.80 -4.60
CA SER A 71 56.52 -26.10 -5.26
C SER A 71 55.69 -27.00 -4.36
N PHE A 72 54.66 -27.62 -4.92
CA PHE A 72 53.72 -28.52 -4.26
C PHE A 72 53.65 -29.83 -5.02
N ALA A 73 53.71 -30.95 -4.31
CA ALA A 73 53.56 -32.28 -4.89
C ALA A 73 52.20 -32.86 -4.48
N LEU A 74 51.38 -33.21 -5.47
CA LEU A 74 50.11 -33.89 -5.30
C LEU A 74 50.24 -35.33 -5.80
N THR A 75 49.61 -36.28 -5.12
CA THR A 75 49.65 -37.70 -5.49
C THR A 75 48.28 -38.15 -5.98
N PHE A 76 48.21 -38.80 -7.14
CA PHE A 76 46.98 -39.41 -7.65
C PHE A 76 47.25 -40.85 -8.03
N GLY A 77 46.23 -41.71 -8.01
CA GLY A 77 46.45 -43.12 -8.29
C GLY A 77 45.19 -43.95 -8.28
N ARG A 78 45.37 -45.25 -8.54
CA ARG A 78 44.28 -46.23 -8.49
C ARG A 78 44.67 -47.45 -7.67
N LEU A 79 43.70 -47.97 -6.92
CA LEU A 79 43.86 -49.13 -6.04
C LEU A 79 42.61 -50.00 -6.07
N ASP A 80 42.80 -51.32 -6.15
CA ASP A 80 41.72 -52.30 -6.01
C ASP A 80 41.16 -52.27 -4.58
N GLY A 81 39.89 -51.93 -4.43
CA GLY A 81 39.22 -51.76 -3.15
C GLY A 81 39.21 -50.35 -2.56
N ALA A 82 39.79 -49.35 -3.25
CA ALA A 82 39.56 -47.94 -2.93
C ALA A 82 38.12 -47.52 -3.27
N GLU A 83 37.65 -46.44 -2.66
CA GLU A 83 36.33 -45.85 -2.90
C GLU A 83 36.42 -44.65 -3.85
N TYR A 84 35.32 -44.24 -4.49
CA TYR A 84 35.29 -43.03 -5.34
C TYR A 84 35.27 -41.73 -4.52
N PHE A 85 34.94 -41.84 -3.23
CA PHE A 85 34.85 -40.74 -2.26
C PHE A 85 35.99 -40.85 -1.25
N LEU A 86 35.92 -40.10 -0.14
CA LEU A 86 37.02 -40.05 0.83
C LEU A 86 37.32 -41.43 1.43
N ASP A 87 38.51 -41.96 1.13
CA ASP A 87 39.03 -43.17 1.75
C ASP A 87 40.03 -42.78 2.85
N ASP A 88 39.60 -42.86 4.12
CA ASP A 88 40.42 -42.50 5.29
C ASP A 88 41.76 -43.29 5.40
N GLU A 89 41.87 -44.45 4.74
CA GLU A 89 43.11 -45.25 4.74
C GLU A 89 44.05 -44.90 3.58
N ASP A 90 43.54 -44.33 2.50
CA ASP A 90 44.31 -44.08 1.27
C ASP A 90 44.43 -42.61 0.84
N ASP A 91 43.48 -41.75 1.20
CA ASP A 91 43.53 -40.33 0.89
C ASP A 91 44.29 -39.53 1.95
N ILE A 92 44.79 -38.36 1.55
CA ILE A 92 45.42 -37.41 2.47
C ILE A 92 44.73 -36.06 2.31
N LEU A 93 44.07 -35.61 3.37
CA LEU A 93 43.42 -34.31 3.42
C LEU A 93 44.43 -33.17 3.17
N ALA A 94 44.05 -32.22 2.32
CA ALA A 94 44.76 -30.96 2.17
C ALA A 94 44.21 -29.93 3.17
N ILE A 95 45.14 -29.23 3.85
CA ILE A 95 44.79 -28.16 4.77
C ILE A 95 45.34 -26.86 4.18
N PRO A 96 44.47 -25.90 3.80
CA PRO A 96 44.94 -24.63 3.28
C PRO A 96 45.74 -23.87 4.35
N PRO A 97 46.90 -23.29 4.01
CA PRO A 97 47.66 -22.48 4.97
C PRO A 97 46.89 -21.19 5.29
N PRO A 98 47.14 -20.55 6.46
CA PRO A 98 46.50 -19.28 6.83
C PRO A 98 46.68 -18.14 5.81
N SER A 99 47.76 -18.20 5.02
CA SER A 99 48.04 -17.30 3.89
C SER A 99 49.15 -17.88 3.02
N GLY A 100 49.14 -17.58 1.72
CA GLY A 100 50.19 -18.01 0.76
C GLY A 100 49.68 -19.00 -0.29
N PRO A 101 50.51 -19.37 -1.27
CA PRO A 101 50.10 -20.29 -2.32
C PRO A 101 49.89 -21.71 -1.76
N TYR A 102 48.97 -22.46 -2.34
CA TYR A 102 48.71 -23.86 -2.00
C TYR A 102 48.05 -24.61 -3.17
N ALA A 103 48.19 -25.93 -3.19
CA ALA A 103 47.65 -26.80 -4.24
C ALA A 103 46.93 -28.02 -3.64
N TYR A 104 45.95 -28.55 -4.36
CA TYR A 104 45.15 -29.72 -3.95
C TYR A 104 44.43 -30.35 -5.14
N PHE A 105 44.03 -31.61 -5.02
CA PHE A 105 42.99 -32.23 -5.84
C PHE A 105 41.62 -31.93 -5.25
N SER A 106 40.67 -31.51 -6.07
CA SER A 106 39.28 -31.32 -5.64
C SER A 106 38.54 -32.66 -5.62
N MET A 107 37.73 -32.83 -4.59
CA MET A 107 36.87 -33.99 -4.39
C MET A 107 35.48 -33.51 -4.00
N HIS A 108 34.45 -34.25 -4.41
CA HIS A 108 33.09 -34.08 -3.93
C HIS A 108 32.62 -35.40 -3.31
N ASP A 109 32.59 -35.43 -1.98
CA ASP A 109 32.07 -36.54 -1.19
C ASP A 109 30.70 -36.13 -0.59
N PRO A 110 29.58 -36.72 -1.05
CA PRO A 110 28.25 -36.43 -0.51
C PRO A 110 28.08 -36.82 0.97
N GLU A 111 28.83 -37.80 1.46
CA GLU A 111 28.79 -38.25 2.86
C GLU A 111 29.69 -37.37 3.75
N ASN A 112 30.73 -36.75 3.17
CA ASN A 112 31.63 -35.81 3.84
C ASN A 112 31.73 -34.46 3.09
N PRO A 113 30.65 -33.64 3.02
CA PRO A 113 30.60 -32.45 2.18
C PRO A 113 31.59 -31.33 2.57
N TYR A 114 32.16 -31.40 3.78
CA TYR A 114 33.16 -30.46 4.27
C TYR A 114 34.59 -30.82 3.84
N VAL A 115 34.80 -32.01 3.26
CA VAL A 115 36.09 -32.46 2.73
C VAL A 115 36.11 -32.24 1.23
N THR A 116 36.80 -31.19 0.81
CA THR A 116 36.82 -30.75 -0.61
C THR A 116 38.21 -30.71 -1.23
N MET A 117 39.26 -30.97 -0.43
CA MET A 117 40.65 -30.76 -0.84
C MET A 117 41.53 -31.92 -0.37
N LEU A 118 42.28 -32.53 -1.30
CA LEU A 118 43.20 -33.63 -1.03
C LEU A 118 44.63 -33.36 -1.55
N TYR A 119 45.64 -33.79 -0.78
CA TYR A 119 47.03 -33.90 -1.25
C TYR A 119 47.29 -35.26 -1.93
N ARG A 120 46.55 -36.30 -1.55
CA ARG A 120 46.55 -37.62 -2.16
C ARG A 120 45.10 -38.03 -2.44
N ASP A 121 44.80 -38.33 -3.70
CA ASP A 121 43.47 -38.78 -4.19
C ASP A 121 43.65 -40.15 -4.89
N ILE A 122 43.20 -41.22 -4.24
CA ILE A 122 43.27 -42.60 -4.76
C ILE A 122 41.88 -43.09 -5.11
N ARG A 123 41.71 -43.62 -6.33
CA ARG A 123 40.39 -44.03 -6.84
C ARG A 123 40.32 -45.52 -7.15
N PRO A 124 39.11 -46.10 -7.29
CA PRO A 124 38.96 -47.53 -7.58
C PRO A 124 39.61 -47.88 -8.91
N ASP A 125 40.21 -49.08 -8.99
CA ASP A 125 40.74 -49.65 -10.23
C ASP A 125 39.75 -50.68 -10.83
N ASP A 126 38.66 -50.16 -11.42
CA ASP A 126 37.49 -50.91 -11.92
C ASP A 126 37.55 -51.23 -13.44
N GLY A 127 38.56 -50.71 -14.15
CA GLY A 127 38.69 -50.85 -15.60
C GLY A 127 38.10 -49.69 -16.42
N ASP A 128 37.48 -48.70 -15.78
CA ASP A 128 36.89 -47.52 -16.43
C ASP A 128 37.87 -46.33 -16.50
N SER A 129 37.46 -45.27 -17.20
CA SER A 129 38.21 -44.01 -17.20
C SER A 129 38.10 -43.29 -15.86
N THR A 130 39.14 -42.55 -15.48
CA THR A 130 39.16 -41.82 -14.20
C THR A 130 39.76 -40.44 -14.37
N MET A 131 39.19 -39.44 -13.70
CA MET A 131 39.55 -38.03 -13.85
C MET A 131 39.90 -37.33 -12.55
N TRP A 132 41.08 -36.70 -12.46
CA TRP A 132 41.46 -35.83 -11.34
C TRP A 132 41.44 -34.36 -11.76
N ILE A 133 41.06 -33.47 -10.84
CA ILE A 133 41.10 -32.02 -11.04
C ILE A 133 42.03 -31.40 -10.00
N ALA A 134 43.16 -30.87 -10.45
CA ALA A 134 44.14 -30.19 -9.60
C ALA A 134 43.96 -28.67 -9.65
N HIS A 135 43.96 -28.06 -8.47
CA HIS A 135 43.94 -26.62 -8.27
C HIS A 135 45.32 -26.14 -7.80
N PHE A 136 45.78 -25.01 -8.34
CA PHE A 136 46.92 -24.28 -7.79
C PHE A 136 46.53 -22.84 -7.50
N ILE A 137 46.32 -22.54 -6.22
CA ILE A 137 45.92 -21.21 -5.76
C ILE A 137 47.17 -20.37 -5.58
N THR A 138 47.44 -19.51 -6.56
CA THR A 138 48.55 -18.55 -6.53
C THR A 138 48.26 -17.37 -7.46
N HIS A 139 48.93 -16.25 -7.22
CA HIS A 139 48.92 -15.07 -8.10
C HIS A 139 50.17 -15.02 -8.99
N ASP A 140 51.10 -15.96 -8.82
CA ASP A 140 52.35 -16.01 -9.56
C ASP A 140 52.16 -16.57 -10.96
N ALA A 141 52.89 -16.05 -11.94
CA ALA A 141 52.89 -16.55 -13.32
C ALA A 141 54.30 -16.45 -13.92
N PRO A 142 54.70 -17.33 -14.86
CA PRO A 142 53.96 -18.51 -15.34
C PRO A 142 53.99 -19.68 -14.35
N LEU A 143 53.01 -20.58 -14.45
CA LEU A 143 52.92 -21.79 -13.63
C LEU A 143 53.33 -23.01 -14.46
N LEU A 144 53.94 -23.98 -13.80
CA LEU A 144 54.41 -25.21 -14.43
C LEU A 144 53.97 -26.43 -13.63
N ALA A 145 53.24 -27.32 -14.31
CA ALA A 145 52.95 -28.67 -13.84
C ALA A 145 53.98 -29.63 -14.43
N THR A 146 54.53 -30.53 -13.60
CA THR A 146 55.53 -31.53 -14.02
C THR A 146 55.21 -32.90 -13.42
N TRP A 147 55.57 -33.94 -14.17
CA TRP A 147 55.42 -35.34 -13.78
C TRP A 147 56.51 -36.17 -14.45
N ALA A 148 56.69 -37.42 -14.03
CA ALA A 148 57.65 -38.34 -14.63
C ALA A 148 56.92 -39.31 -15.59
N PRO A 149 57.04 -39.17 -16.93
CA PRO A 149 56.33 -40.03 -17.88
C PRO A 149 56.64 -41.52 -17.73
N ALA A 150 57.86 -41.85 -17.27
CA ALA A 150 58.31 -43.22 -17.04
C ALA A 150 57.74 -43.86 -15.77
N GLU A 151 57.15 -43.05 -14.87
CA GLU A 151 56.52 -43.51 -13.63
C GLU A 151 54.99 -43.66 -13.79
N LEU A 152 54.43 -43.31 -14.96
CA LEU A 152 53.02 -43.56 -15.28
C LEU A 152 52.81 -45.03 -15.66
N PRO A 153 51.75 -45.70 -15.15
CA PRO A 153 51.43 -47.11 -15.42
C PRO A 153 50.91 -47.33 -16.85
N ALA A 154 50.38 -48.54 -17.14
CA ALA A 154 49.68 -48.83 -18.40
C ALA A 154 48.38 -47.99 -18.58
N GLY A 155 47.90 -47.86 -19.82
CA GLY A 155 46.78 -46.96 -20.19
C GLY A 155 47.23 -45.59 -20.68
N ASP A 156 46.32 -44.82 -21.29
CA ASP A 156 46.61 -43.47 -21.75
C ASP A 156 46.36 -42.44 -20.66
N PHE A 157 47.20 -41.42 -20.63
CA PHE A 157 47.12 -40.32 -19.66
C PHE A 157 47.06 -39.00 -20.42
N PHE A 158 46.02 -38.23 -20.20
CA PHE A 158 45.86 -36.92 -20.79
C PHE A 158 45.75 -35.85 -19.72
N ILE A 159 46.38 -34.71 -19.96
CA ILE A 159 46.29 -33.51 -19.12
C ILE A 159 45.97 -32.29 -19.95
N THR A 160 45.18 -31.38 -19.40
CA THR A 160 44.85 -30.10 -20.00
C THR A 160 44.72 -29.00 -18.94
N ALA A 161 44.95 -27.76 -19.36
CA ALA A 161 44.76 -26.55 -18.56
C ALA A 161 43.65 -25.70 -19.18
N HIS A 162 42.61 -25.39 -18.42
CA HIS A 162 41.44 -24.61 -18.88
C HIS A 162 40.93 -23.71 -17.75
N TYR A 163 40.19 -22.65 -18.08
CA TYR A 163 39.52 -21.86 -17.06
C TYR A 163 38.26 -22.61 -16.57
N PRO A 164 37.85 -22.45 -15.30
CA PRO A 164 36.61 -23.03 -14.80
C PRO A 164 35.42 -22.66 -15.69
N GLY A 165 34.63 -23.65 -16.11
CA GLY A 165 33.44 -23.47 -16.96
C GLY A 165 33.71 -23.41 -18.47
N GLU A 166 34.95 -23.58 -18.94
CA GLU A 166 35.30 -23.72 -20.36
C GLU A 166 35.58 -25.18 -20.74
N ASP A 167 35.16 -25.60 -21.94
CA ASP A 167 35.52 -26.91 -22.47
C ASP A 167 37.02 -26.98 -22.83
N PRO A 168 37.74 -28.06 -22.46
CA PRO A 168 39.14 -28.20 -22.82
C PRO A 168 39.31 -28.49 -24.32
N GLU A 169 39.72 -27.48 -25.09
CA GLU A 169 39.91 -27.60 -26.54
C GLU A 169 41.10 -28.50 -26.94
N THR A 170 42.08 -28.69 -26.07
CA THR A 170 43.30 -29.46 -26.38
C THR A 170 43.75 -30.31 -25.21
N TRP A 171 44.20 -31.53 -25.51
CA TRP A 171 44.69 -32.50 -24.53
C TRP A 171 46.14 -32.88 -24.82
N THR A 172 46.95 -32.95 -23.77
CA THR A 172 48.36 -33.32 -23.84
C THR A 172 48.55 -34.71 -23.26
N ASN A 173 49.08 -35.66 -24.04
CA ASN A 173 49.36 -37.00 -23.53
C ASN A 173 50.61 -36.97 -22.62
N MET A 174 50.41 -37.30 -21.34
CA MET A 174 51.41 -37.25 -20.28
C MET A 174 52.53 -38.29 -20.43
N LYS A 175 52.36 -39.32 -21.26
CA LYS A 175 53.43 -40.27 -21.56
C LYS A 175 54.45 -39.72 -22.56
N ASN A 176 54.06 -38.71 -23.35
CA ASN A 176 54.90 -38.15 -24.40
C ASN A 176 55.72 -36.93 -23.94
N VAL A 177 55.25 -36.22 -22.92
CA VAL A 177 55.90 -35.02 -22.37
C VAL A 177 55.84 -35.04 -20.84
N GLY A 178 56.79 -34.39 -20.16
CA GLY A 178 56.91 -34.40 -18.69
C GLY A 178 56.45 -33.11 -18.00
N GLY A 179 55.75 -32.22 -18.71
CA GLY A 179 55.25 -30.99 -18.12
C GLY A 179 54.29 -30.19 -19.02
N LEU A 180 53.53 -29.30 -18.39
CA LEU A 180 52.54 -28.42 -19.01
C LEU A 180 52.62 -27.03 -18.34
N GLU A 181 52.81 -25.98 -19.14
CA GLU A 181 52.71 -24.59 -18.67
C GLU A 181 51.24 -24.15 -18.63
N PHE A 182 50.87 -23.38 -17.61
CA PHE A 182 49.51 -22.86 -17.43
C PHE A 182 49.52 -21.49 -16.73
N MET A 183 48.36 -20.83 -16.73
CA MET A 183 48.15 -19.50 -16.16
C MET A 183 47.43 -19.58 -14.80
N PRO A 184 47.57 -18.55 -13.94
CA PRO A 184 46.76 -18.42 -12.73
C PRO A 184 45.26 -18.54 -13.04
N ALA A 185 44.50 -19.12 -12.10
CA ALA A 185 43.07 -19.43 -12.20
C ALA A 185 42.68 -20.54 -13.19
N GLN A 186 43.62 -21.12 -13.96
CA GLN A 186 43.34 -22.34 -14.71
C GLN A 186 43.37 -23.59 -13.81
N LEU A 187 42.51 -24.55 -14.12
CA LEU A 187 42.44 -25.87 -13.50
C LEU A 187 43.18 -26.88 -14.37
N LEU A 188 43.79 -27.88 -13.74
CA LEU A 188 44.43 -28.99 -14.44
C LEU A 188 43.56 -30.24 -14.35
N LYS A 189 43.00 -30.65 -15.49
CA LYS A 189 42.21 -31.89 -15.60
C LYS A 189 43.11 -33.00 -16.12
N ILE A 190 43.17 -34.11 -15.39
CA ILE A 190 43.95 -35.29 -15.72
C ILE A 190 42.99 -36.45 -15.93
N VAL A 191 43.12 -37.15 -17.05
CA VAL A 191 42.29 -38.33 -17.37
C VAL A 191 43.20 -39.53 -17.59
N HIS A 192 42.90 -40.63 -16.92
CA HIS A 192 43.47 -41.96 -17.17
C HIS A 192 42.42 -42.85 -17.86
N GLN A 193 42.80 -43.50 -18.95
CA GLN A 193 41.92 -44.36 -19.75
C GLN A 193 42.59 -45.71 -20.07
N PRO A 194 41.93 -46.84 -19.79
CA PRO A 194 42.35 -48.15 -20.29
C PRO A 194 41.88 -48.38 -21.75
N ASP A 195 42.79 -48.21 -22.73
CA ASP A 195 42.71 -48.53 -24.18
C ASP A 195 41.45 -48.12 -25.02
N GLY A 196 41.61 -47.16 -25.95
CA GLY A 196 40.94 -47.17 -27.28
C GLY A 196 39.69 -46.29 -27.53
N TYR A 197 39.24 -45.49 -26.57
CA TYR A 197 38.03 -44.68 -26.61
C TYR A 197 38.23 -43.29 -27.28
N TYR A 198 37.24 -42.79 -28.06
CA TYR A 198 37.23 -41.42 -28.62
C TYR A 198 36.13 -40.58 -27.93
N PRO A 199 36.45 -39.44 -27.30
CA PRO A 199 35.49 -38.59 -26.58
C PRO A 199 34.35 -37.97 -27.41
N SER A 200 34.27 -38.24 -28.71
CA SER A 200 33.22 -37.70 -29.60
C SER A 200 31.94 -38.53 -29.61
N ASP A 201 31.96 -39.70 -28.98
CA ASP A 201 30.88 -40.68 -29.01
C ASP A 201 30.12 -40.76 -27.67
N ASP A 202 30.44 -39.87 -26.72
CA ASP A 202 29.75 -39.72 -25.44
C ASP A 202 28.53 -38.79 -25.56
N PRO A 203 27.47 -39.02 -24.76
CA PRO A 203 26.45 -38.01 -24.50
C PRO A 203 27.06 -36.68 -24.05
N VAL A 204 26.65 -35.59 -24.69
CA VAL A 204 27.08 -34.23 -24.40
C VAL A 204 25.97 -33.47 -23.71
N PHE A 205 26.26 -32.90 -22.54
CA PHE A 205 25.36 -32.02 -21.79
C PHE A 205 25.67 -30.57 -22.14
N SER A 206 24.62 -29.76 -22.32
CA SER A 206 24.76 -28.36 -22.70
C SER A 206 23.53 -27.55 -22.29
N ASN A 207 23.63 -26.22 -22.42
CA ASN A 207 22.47 -25.32 -22.27
C ASN A 207 21.84 -25.38 -20.86
N TRP A 208 22.67 -25.49 -19.83
CA TRP A 208 22.21 -25.53 -18.44
C TRP A 208 21.50 -24.25 -18.00
N HIS A 209 20.38 -24.44 -17.31
CA HIS A 209 19.71 -23.44 -16.52
C HIS A 209 19.34 -24.03 -15.15
N PRO A 210 19.72 -23.39 -14.04
CA PRO A 210 20.64 -22.26 -13.94
C PRO A 210 22.03 -22.59 -14.52
N ALA A 211 22.77 -21.58 -14.97
CA ALA A 211 24.14 -21.79 -15.44
C ALA A 211 25.06 -22.22 -14.29
N ASP A 212 26.11 -23.00 -14.60
CA ASP A 212 27.12 -23.37 -13.60
C ASP A 212 27.79 -22.12 -12.99
N GLY A 213 27.97 -22.15 -11.68
CA GLY A 213 28.44 -21.04 -10.88
C GLY A 213 27.44 -19.89 -10.68
N ALA A 214 26.21 -19.97 -11.19
CA ALA A 214 25.22 -18.90 -11.04
C ALA A 214 24.94 -18.61 -9.56
N THR A 215 24.78 -17.33 -9.20
CA THR A 215 24.48 -16.91 -7.83
C THR A 215 23.19 -16.11 -7.78
N GLY A 216 22.49 -16.15 -6.65
CA GLY A 216 21.20 -15.46 -6.49
C GLY A 216 20.08 -16.14 -7.27
N VAL A 217 20.24 -17.41 -7.59
CA VAL A 217 19.23 -18.23 -8.27
C VAL A 217 18.04 -18.42 -7.33
N SER A 218 16.82 -18.15 -7.78
CA SER A 218 15.62 -18.39 -6.98
C SER A 218 15.60 -19.81 -6.41
N VAL A 219 15.25 -19.98 -5.14
CA VAL A 219 15.04 -21.32 -4.54
C VAL A 219 13.91 -22.11 -5.22
N ARG A 220 13.07 -21.46 -6.03
CA ARG A 220 12.05 -22.11 -6.87
C ARG A 220 12.45 -22.19 -8.34
N SER A 221 13.72 -21.98 -8.67
CA SER A 221 14.17 -22.04 -10.06
C SER A 221 13.95 -23.44 -10.62
N GLU A 222 13.33 -23.51 -11.79
CA GLU A 222 13.34 -24.71 -12.62
C GLU A 222 14.77 -25.01 -13.09
N ILE A 223 15.02 -26.31 -13.31
CA ILE A 223 16.31 -26.83 -13.77
C ILE A 223 16.08 -27.50 -15.12
N TRP A 224 16.82 -27.07 -16.14
CA TRP A 224 16.76 -27.70 -17.45
C TRP A 224 18.13 -27.68 -18.14
N PHE A 225 18.33 -28.66 -19.01
CA PHE A 225 19.53 -28.81 -19.83
C PHE A 225 19.21 -29.63 -21.08
N ASP A 226 20.08 -29.52 -22.08
CA ASP A 226 20.04 -30.32 -23.30
C ASP A 226 21.09 -31.45 -23.19
N VAL A 227 20.68 -32.69 -23.44
CA VAL A 227 21.60 -33.83 -23.59
C VAL A 227 21.50 -34.35 -25.02
N THR A 228 22.62 -34.38 -25.73
CA THR A 228 22.70 -34.72 -27.16
C THR A 228 23.80 -35.73 -27.44
N ASP A 229 23.59 -36.59 -28.42
CA ASP A 229 24.63 -37.45 -28.97
C ASP A 229 24.56 -37.44 -30.51
N GLU A 230 25.68 -37.12 -31.16
CA GLU A 230 25.80 -37.05 -32.62
C GLU A 230 25.93 -38.44 -33.28
N GLY A 231 26.15 -39.48 -32.48
CA GLY A 231 26.35 -40.85 -32.92
C GLY A 231 25.09 -41.72 -32.88
N SER A 232 25.00 -42.53 -31.84
CA SER A 232 23.97 -43.56 -31.65
C SER A 232 22.64 -43.00 -31.13
N GLY A 233 22.61 -41.73 -30.73
CA GLY A 233 21.50 -41.04 -30.09
C GLY A 233 21.35 -41.44 -28.62
N ILE A 234 20.68 -40.59 -27.84
CA ILE A 234 20.48 -40.78 -26.39
C ILE A 234 19.43 -41.86 -26.08
N ASN A 235 19.72 -42.73 -25.10
CA ASN A 235 18.73 -43.62 -24.50
C ASN A 235 17.93 -42.84 -23.44
N PRO A 236 16.65 -42.51 -23.65
CA PRO A 236 15.89 -41.69 -22.71
C PRO A 236 15.63 -42.40 -21.36
N ALA A 237 15.77 -43.73 -21.30
CA ALA A 237 15.57 -44.48 -20.05
C ALA A 237 16.81 -44.52 -19.15
N SER A 238 17.97 -44.07 -19.65
CA SER A 238 19.21 -43.97 -18.87
C SER A 238 19.51 -42.55 -18.41
N ILE A 239 18.64 -41.57 -18.69
CA ILE A 239 18.79 -40.21 -18.19
C ILE A 239 18.45 -40.19 -16.71
N GLU A 240 19.42 -39.86 -15.86
CA GLU A 240 19.24 -39.68 -14.42
C GLU A 240 19.60 -38.24 -14.02
N LEU A 241 18.92 -37.75 -12.98
CA LEU A 241 19.14 -36.41 -12.44
C LEU A 241 19.14 -36.45 -10.91
N LEU A 242 20.21 -35.95 -10.31
CA LEU A 242 20.34 -35.77 -8.86
C LEU A 242 20.46 -34.28 -8.53
N ILE A 243 19.67 -33.81 -7.56
CA ILE A 243 19.69 -32.44 -7.03
C ILE A 243 20.09 -32.47 -5.57
N GLY A 244 21.22 -31.85 -5.23
CA GLY A 244 21.77 -31.86 -3.87
C GLY A 244 22.01 -33.28 -3.33
N GLY A 245 22.29 -34.24 -4.21
CA GLY A 245 22.45 -35.66 -3.88
C GLY A 245 21.16 -36.48 -3.80
N VAL A 246 19.98 -35.87 -4.01
CA VAL A 246 18.70 -36.57 -4.07
C VAL A 246 18.37 -36.92 -5.52
N ASP A 247 18.10 -38.19 -5.79
CA ASP A 247 17.61 -38.66 -7.10
C ASP A 247 16.18 -38.18 -7.36
N VAL A 248 16.01 -37.37 -8.41
CA VAL A 248 14.72 -36.81 -8.86
C VAL A 248 14.32 -37.32 -10.25
N THR A 249 14.94 -38.41 -10.72
CA THR A 249 14.78 -38.92 -12.09
C THR A 249 13.32 -39.21 -12.46
N ALA A 250 12.49 -39.62 -11.51
CA ALA A 250 11.07 -39.89 -11.76
C ALA A 250 10.22 -38.62 -12.04
N GLU A 251 10.75 -37.44 -11.71
CA GLU A 251 10.06 -36.15 -11.76
C GLU A 251 10.45 -35.31 -12.98
N ILE A 252 11.42 -35.77 -13.78
CA ILE A 252 11.88 -35.07 -14.97
C ILE A 252 10.87 -35.22 -16.13
N ALA A 253 10.71 -34.14 -16.89
CA ALA A 253 10.01 -34.14 -18.17
C ALA A 253 11.01 -34.08 -19.33
N LEU A 254 10.86 -34.97 -20.31
CA LEU A 254 11.72 -35.03 -21.49
C LEU A 254 11.01 -34.44 -22.72
N ALA A 255 11.60 -33.43 -23.33
CA ALA A 255 11.18 -32.87 -24.60
C ALA A 255 12.18 -33.24 -25.71
N PRO A 256 11.77 -33.93 -26.80
CA PRO A 256 12.69 -34.29 -27.87
C PRO A 256 13.29 -33.07 -28.58
N ILE A 257 14.60 -33.09 -28.81
CA ILE A 257 15.34 -32.09 -29.60
C ILE A 257 16.14 -32.79 -30.71
N ALA A 258 16.79 -32.01 -31.58
CA ALA A 258 17.69 -32.60 -32.58
C ALA A 258 18.82 -33.36 -31.86
N ASN A 259 19.01 -34.62 -32.24
CA ASN A 259 20.07 -35.50 -31.71
C ASN A 259 20.01 -35.74 -30.18
N GLY A 260 18.88 -35.53 -29.51
CA GLY A 260 18.81 -35.69 -28.06
C GLY A 260 17.48 -35.31 -27.39
N TYR A 261 17.56 -34.95 -26.11
CA TYR A 261 16.43 -34.51 -25.29
C TYR A 261 16.77 -33.24 -24.51
N ARG A 262 15.79 -32.35 -24.36
CA ARG A 262 15.77 -31.35 -23.30
C ARG A 262 15.15 -31.98 -22.06
N VAL A 263 15.91 -32.00 -20.98
CA VAL A 263 15.48 -32.46 -19.67
C VAL A 263 14.97 -31.26 -18.89
N HIS A 264 13.81 -31.38 -18.26
CA HIS A 264 13.19 -30.32 -17.48
C HIS A 264 12.75 -30.84 -16.12
N TYR A 265 13.09 -30.13 -15.05
CA TYR A 265 12.73 -30.46 -13.67
C TYR A 265 12.22 -29.21 -12.95
N VAL A 266 11.09 -29.34 -12.28
CA VAL A 266 10.49 -28.28 -11.44
C VAL A 266 10.47 -28.79 -10.00
N PRO A 267 11.23 -28.19 -9.08
CA PRO A 267 11.24 -28.62 -7.68
C PRO A 267 9.84 -28.57 -7.06
N ALA A 268 9.39 -29.69 -6.48
CA ALA A 268 8.10 -29.74 -5.78
C ALA A 268 8.11 -28.91 -4.48
N GLU A 269 9.27 -28.88 -3.81
CA GLU A 269 9.54 -28.04 -2.64
C GLU A 269 10.67 -27.04 -2.97
N PRO A 270 10.70 -25.85 -2.35
CA PRO A 270 11.79 -24.90 -2.54
C PRO A 270 13.15 -25.54 -2.24
N LEU A 271 14.13 -25.29 -3.10
CA LEU A 271 15.52 -25.65 -2.88
C LEU A 271 16.04 -24.98 -1.60
N PRO A 272 16.98 -25.60 -0.87
CA PRO A 272 17.64 -24.97 0.26
C PRO A 272 18.26 -23.63 -0.15
N GLY A 273 18.02 -22.56 0.60
CA GLY A 273 18.52 -21.22 0.26
C GLY A 273 19.91 -20.90 0.80
N GLU A 274 20.50 -19.82 0.27
CA GLU A 274 21.86 -19.30 0.53
C GLU A 274 23.01 -20.32 0.38
N THR A 275 22.72 -21.52 -0.09
CA THR A 275 23.66 -22.63 -0.21
C THR A 275 23.94 -22.95 -1.67
N TRP A 276 25.00 -23.72 -1.88
CA TRP A 276 25.29 -24.31 -3.18
C TRP A 276 24.42 -25.55 -3.37
N ILE A 277 23.71 -25.59 -4.48
CA ILE A 277 23.00 -26.76 -4.98
C ILE A 277 23.88 -27.40 -6.04
N SER A 278 24.25 -28.66 -5.83
CA SER A 278 24.92 -29.47 -6.84
C SER A 278 23.86 -30.19 -7.67
N VAL A 279 24.02 -30.16 -8.99
CA VAL A 279 23.18 -30.90 -9.92
C VAL A 279 24.07 -31.86 -10.69
N VAL A 280 23.73 -33.14 -10.64
CA VAL A 280 24.42 -34.21 -11.37
C VAL A 280 23.44 -34.78 -12.37
N ALA A 281 23.78 -34.74 -13.65
CA ALA A 281 23.05 -35.46 -14.68
C ALA A 281 23.93 -36.54 -15.29
N SER A 282 23.34 -37.70 -15.58
CA SER A 282 23.99 -38.77 -16.32
C SER A 282 23.07 -39.30 -17.41
N ALA A 283 23.67 -39.84 -18.47
CA ALA A 283 22.96 -40.44 -19.59
C ALA A 283 23.84 -41.46 -20.29
N GLU A 284 23.19 -42.42 -20.95
CA GLU A 284 23.84 -43.35 -21.88
C GLU A 284 23.32 -43.14 -23.30
N ASP A 285 24.15 -43.42 -24.29
CA ASP A 285 23.73 -43.49 -25.69
C ASP A 285 23.09 -44.87 -26.04
N ASN A 286 22.67 -45.06 -27.29
CA ASN A 286 22.13 -46.34 -27.78
C ASN A 286 23.19 -47.22 -28.49
N ALA A 287 24.49 -47.05 -28.20
CA ALA A 287 25.51 -47.87 -28.82
C ALA A 287 25.40 -49.36 -28.40
N HIS A 288 26.05 -50.26 -29.16
CA HIS A 288 26.03 -51.70 -28.85
C HIS A 288 26.70 -52.01 -27.49
N GLU A 289 27.68 -51.20 -27.13
CA GLU A 289 28.23 -51.05 -25.78
C GLU A 289 27.96 -49.57 -25.42
N PRO A 290 26.98 -49.27 -24.55
CA PRO A 290 26.55 -47.89 -24.30
C PRO A 290 27.68 -47.02 -23.78
N ASN A 291 27.87 -45.86 -24.41
CA ASN A 291 28.75 -44.83 -23.90
C ASN A 291 28.01 -44.05 -22.81
N SER A 292 28.66 -43.86 -21.67
CA SER A 292 28.08 -43.18 -20.50
C SER A 292 28.79 -41.86 -20.27
N ALA A 293 28.02 -40.80 -20.07
CA ALA A 293 28.58 -39.52 -19.64
C ALA A 293 27.77 -38.95 -18.48
N SER A 294 28.46 -38.16 -17.67
CA SER A 294 27.87 -37.39 -16.58
C SER A 294 28.40 -35.97 -16.62
N ASP A 295 27.55 -35.01 -16.30
CA ASP A 295 27.92 -33.62 -16.11
C ASP A 295 27.44 -33.12 -14.76
N VAL A 296 28.21 -32.20 -14.18
CA VAL A 296 27.96 -31.65 -12.85
C VAL A 296 28.04 -30.15 -12.91
N ILE A 297 26.95 -29.50 -12.53
CA ILE A 297 26.95 -28.06 -12.29
C ILE A 297 26.68 -27.77 -10.82
N SER A 298 27.02 -26.57 -10.39
CA SER A 298 26.64 -26.04 -9.09
C SER A 298 26.11 -24.62 -9.24
N PHE A 299 25.07 -24.27 -8.50
CA PHE A 299 24.63 -22.88 -8.42
C PHE A 299 24.29 -22.53 -6.98
N ARG A 300 24.46 -21.25 -6.63
CA ARG A 300 24.11 -20.74 -5.32
C ARG A 300 22.72 -20.13 -5.36
N THR A 301 21.81 -20.73 -4.60
CA THR A 301 20.46 -20.20 -4.42
C THR A 301 20.48 -18.86 -3.69
N SER A 302 19.48 -18.03 -3.97
CA SER A 302 19.14 -16.83 -3.21
C SER A 302 18.76 -17.19 -1.77
N TYR A 303 18.37 -16.19 -0.98
CA TYR A 303 17.94 -16.35 0.40
C TYR A 303 16.99 -17.54 0.60
N SER A 304 17.21 -18.29 1.69
CA SER A 304 16.24 -19.29 2.13
C SER A 304 14.94 -18.57 2.43
N ILE A 305 13.86 -19.02 1.79
CA ILE A 305 12.52 -18.56 2.15
C ILE A 305 12.28 -19.08 3.56
N SER A 306 12.18 -18.16 4.52
CA SER A 306 11.83 -18.51 5.88
C SER A 306 10.37 -18.95 5.91
N PRO A 307 10.04 -20.02 6.66
CA PRO A 307 8.64 -20.30 6.95
C PRO A 307 8.05 -19.09 7.67
N VAL A 308 6.80 -18.78 7.35
CA VAL A 308 6.07 -17.63 7.90
C VAL A 308 4.85 -18.12 8.68
N ASP A 309 4.31 -17.26 9.55
CA ASP A 309 3.10 -17.59 10.32
C ASP A 309 1.95 -18.08 9.42
N TRP A 310 1.74 -17.41 8.29
CA TRP A 310 0.80 -17.83 7.25
C TRP A 310 1.18 -17.24 5.89
N GLU A 311 0.89 -17.97 4.82
CA GLU A 311 0.99 -17.48 3.44
C GLU A 311 -0.11 -18.08 2.57
N VAL A 312 -0.52 -17.33 1.55
CA VAL A 312 -1.57 -17.71 0.61
C VAL A 312 -0.99 -17.71 -0.81
N PRO A 313 -0.99 -18.86 -1.50
CA PRO A 313 -0.67 -18.92 -2.93
C PRO A 313 -1.75 -18.24 -3.76
N LEU A 314 -1.32 -17.41 -4.70
CA LEU A 314 -2.17 -16.65 -5.60
C LEU A 314 -1.71 -16.87 -7.05
N PHE A 315 -2.61 -17.34 -7.89
CA PHE A 315 -2.35 -17.60 -9.30
C PHE A 315 -2.92 -16.45 -10.14
N ALA A 316 -2.03 -15.60 -10.66
CA ALA A 316 -2.39 -14.61 -11.66
C ALA A 316 -2.47 -15.26 -13.03
N TYR A 317 -3.48 -14.92 -13.83
CA TYR A 317 -3.63 -15.47 -15.18
C TYR A 317 -4.10 -14.45 -16.21
N ASN A 318 -3.63 -14.60 -17.45
CA ASN A 318 -4.13 -13.90 -18.63
C ASN A 318 -5.10 -14.80 -19.40
N ILE A 319 -6.22 -14.25 -19.85
CA ILE A 319 -7.22 -14.93 -20.66
C ILE A 319 -7.05 -14.51 -22.12
N ALA A 320 -6.22 -15.25 -22.87
CA ALA A 320 -6.02 -15.07 -24.31
C ALA A 320 -6.72 -16.19 -25.11
N GLY A 321 -8.05 -16.18 -25.18
CA GLY A 321 -8.79 -17.21 -25.89
C GLY A 321 -8.63 -18.61 -25.25
N ALA A 322 -7.98 -19.56 -25.93
CA ALA A 322 -7.82 -20.95 -25.47
C ALA A 322 -6.48 -21.24 -24.76
N ASP A 323 -5.59 -20.24 -24.65
CA ASP A 323 -4.27 -20.38 -24.04
C ASP A 323 -4.19 -19.46 -22.82
N THR A 324 -3.97 -20.04 -21.63
CA THR A 324 -3.96 -19.33 -20.34
C THR A 324 -2.56 -19.44 -19.75
N GLN A 325 -1.85 -18.32 -19.65
CA GLN A 325 -0.57 -18.23 -18.95
C GLN A 325 -0.82 -17.93 -17.47
N PHE A 326 -0.07 -18.59 -16.59
CA PHE A 326 -0.16 -18.45 -15.13
C PHE A 326 1.13 -17.89 -14.55
N VAL A 327 1.01 -17.09 -13.49
CA VAL A 327 2.10 -16.53 -12.71
C VAL A 327 1.79 -16.73 -11.25
N ASP A 328 2.71 -17.35 -10.52
CA ASP A 328 2.57 -17.59 -9.09
C ASP A 328 3.00 -16.35 -8.30
N LEU A 329 2.15 -15.99 -7.34
CA LEU A 329 2.37 -14.94 -6.36
C LEU A 329 2.07 -15.48 -4.97
N PHE A 330 2.73 -14.93 -3.96
CA PHE A 330 2.52 -15.31 -2.57
C PHE A 330 2.37 -14.05 -1.73
N PHE A 331 1.31 -13.97 -0.93
CA PHE A 331 1.18 -12.94 0.10
C PHE A 331 0.97 -13.62 1.45
N GLY A 332 1.44 -13.00 2.52
CA GLY A 332 1.45 -13.66 3.82
C GLY A 332 1.75 -12.71 4.95
N GLY A 333 1.80 -13.26 6.16
CA GLY A 333 2.19 -12.49 7.33
C GLY A 333 3.14 -13.26 8.23
N ASP A 334 4.06 -12.51 8.84
CA ASP A 334 5.00 -12.97 9.84
C ASP A 334 5.30 -11.85 10.84
N ALA A 335 5.56 -12.17 12.11
CA ALA A 335 5.82 -11.16 13.13
C ALA A 335 7.12 -10.37 12.85
N ASP A 336 8.10 -10.99 12.19
CA ASP A 336 9.39 -10.37 11.86
C ASP A 336 9.38 -9.58 10.54
N ALA A 337 8.24 -9.53 9.83
CA ALA A 337 8.11 -8.84 8.54
C ALA A 337 7.68 -7.37 8.64
N SER A 338 7.90 -6.62 7.56
CA SER A 338 7.59 -5.21 7.39
C SER A 338 6.77 -4.95 6.12
N ALA A 339 6.51 -3.68 5.78
CA ALA A 339 5.92 -3.31 4.49
C ALA A 339 6.98 -3.01 3.41
N GLY A 340 8.27 -3.08 3.77
CA GLY A 340 9.44 -2.87 2.91
C GLY A 340 9.93 -4.19 2.29
N TRP A 341 11.19 -4.22 1.85
CA TRP A 341 11.86 -5.45 1.45
C TRP A 341 12.48 -6.15 2.67
N ASP A 342 12.02 -7.37 2.96
CA ASP A 342 12.51 -8.18 4.05
C ASP A 342 13.33 -9.39 3.56
N VAL A 343 14.61 -9.41 3.94
CA VAL A 343 15.55 -10.45 3.52
C VAL A 343 15.12 -11.84 4.00
N GLY A 344 14.89 -12.76 3.07
CA GLY A 344 14.47 -14.14 3.38
C GLY A 344 12.97 -14.30 3.68
N LEU A 345 12.21 -13.20 3.73
CA LEU A 345 10.75 -13.22 3.81
C LEU A 345 10.15 -12.82 2.46
N ASP A 346 10.67 -11.80 1.80
CA ASP A 346 10.21 -11.44 0.47
C ASP A 346 10.99 -12.15 -0.63
N ILE A 347 10.40 -12.17 -1.83
CA ILE A 347 11.09 -12.63 -3.04
C ILE A 347 10.94 -11.55 -4.10
N ILE A 348 12.09 -11.02 -4.56
CA ILE A 348 12.12 -10.04 -5.65
C ILE A 348 11.65 -10.68 -6.96
N PHE A 349 10.91 -9.90 -7.74
CA PHE A 349 10.67 -10.21 -9.14
C PHE A 349 11.94 -9.86 -9.93
N PRO A 350 12.63 -10.84 -10.57
CA PRO A 350 14.00 -10.67 -11.05
C PRO A 350 14.15 -9.64 -12.18
N MET A 351 13.21 -9.60 -13.14
CA MET A 351 13.13 -8.54 -14.17
C MET A 351 11.85 -8.71 -15.00
N ALA A 352 11.10 -7.64 -15.24
CA ALA A 352 9.89 -7.67 -16.08
C ALA A 352 10.21 -8.19 -17.50
N PRO A 353 9.63 -9.33 -17.95
CA PRO A 353 9.89 -9.85 -19.27
C PRO A 353 9.27 -8.93 -20.34
N PRO A 354 9.96 -8.68 -21.47
CA PRO A 354 9.52 -7.69 -22.46
C PRO A 354 8.26 -8.09 -23.26
N SER A 355 7.86 -9.37 -23.25
CA SER A 355 6.76 -9.86 -24.09
C SER A 355 5.91 -10.98 -23.46
N LEU A 356 6.21 -11.42 -22.24
CA LEU A 356 5.44 -12.46 -21.55
C LEU A 356 4.53 -11.83 -20.52
N PHE A 357 3.36 -12.42 -20.28
CA PHE A 357 2.47 -12.01 -19.20
C PHE A 357 3.22 -12.11 -17.85
N TYR A 358 3.08 -11.09 -17.01
CA TYR A 358 3.64 -11.09 -15.66
C TYR A 358 2.72 -10.38 -14.67
N ALA A 359 2.82 -10.76 -13.41
CA ALA A 359 2.16 -10.11 -12.28
C ALA A 359 3.15 -9.97 -11.12
N TYR A 360 2.94 -8.98 -10.26
CA TYR A 360 3.85 -8.65 -9.15
C TYR A 360 3.17 -7.78 -8.09
N PHE A 361 3.71 -7.80 -6.87
CA PHE A 361 3.44 -6.81 -5.85
C PHE A 361 4.37 -5.61 -6.04
N PRO A 362 3.86 -4.37 -6.20
CA PRO A 362 4.70 -3.19 -6.32
C PRO A 362 5.28 -2.84 -4.95
N LEU A 363 6.58 -2.55 -4.92
CA LEU A 363 7.28 -2.14 -3.71
C LEU A 363 7.77 -0.69 -3.86
N ASN A 364 7.68 0.08 -2.77
CA ASN A 364 8.29 1.39 -2.65
C ASN A 364 9.03 1.50 -1.32
N ASP A 365 10.23 0.92 -1.29
CA ASP A 365 11.08 0.89 -0.11
C ASP A 365 12.20 1.94 -0.22
N PRO A 366 12.22 2.97 0.65
CA PRO A 366 13.29 3.96 0.70
C PRO A 366 14.68 3.40 1.06
N GLU A 367 14.74 2.30 1.81
CA GLU A 367 15.98 1.64 2.23
C GLU A 367 16.57 0.80 1.09
N TYR A 368 15.69 0.14 0.31
CA TYR A 368 16.07 -0.67 -0.86
C TYR A 368 15.40 -0.20 -2.16
N PRO A 369 15.71 1.01 -2.65
CA PRO A 369 14.99 1.64 -3.77
C PRO A 369 15.18 0.95 -5.13
N ILE A 370 16.10 -0.01 -5.22
CA ILE A 370 16.32 -0.84 -6.42
C ILE A 370 15.29 -1.96 -6.56
N PHE A 371 14.68 -2.40 -5.45
CA PHE A 371 13.65 -3.42 -5.45
C PHE A 371 12.30 -2.72 -5.56
N THR A 372 11.58 -3.01 -6.64
CA THR A 372 10.32 -2.33 -6.99
C THR A 372 9.18 -3.29 -7.29
N MET A 373 9.48 -4.58 -7.36
CA MET A 373 8.57 -5.63 -7.79
C MET A 373 8.88 -6.90 -7.02
N LEU A 374 7.88 -7.53 -6.40
CA LEU A 374 7.99 -8.78 -5.65
C LEU A 374 7.08 -9.86 -6.23
N THR A 375 7.50 -11.12 -6.14
CA THR A 375 6.64 -12.32 -6.34
C THR A 375 6.13 -12.89 -5.03
N ARG A 376 6.82 -12.61 -3.91
CA ARG A 376 6.37 -12.90 -2.53
C ARG A 376 6.49 -11.62 -1.70
N ASP A 377 5.40 -11.20 -1.09
CA ASP A 377 5.29 -10.01 -0.23
C ASP A 377 4.70 -10.46 1.13
N ILE A 378 5.56 -10.54 2.15
CA ILE A 378 5.19 -10.92 3.52
C ILE A 378 5.19 -9.67 4.37
N ARG A 379 4.14 -9.49 5.17
CA ARG A 379 3.99 -8.32 6.04
C ARG A 379 3.85 -8.66 7.49
N SER A 380 3.92 -7.65 8.36
CA SER A 380 3.77 -7.88 9.79
C SER A 380 2.46 -8.63 10.09
N SER A 381 2.54 -9.74 10.82
CA SER A 381 1.36 -10.45 11.33
C SER A 381 0.80 -9.81 12.60
N GLU A 382 1.55 -8.87 13.21
CA GLU A 382 1.16 -8.15 14.42
C GLU A 382 0.28 -6.92 14.12
N THR A 383 0.22 -6.48 12.87
CA THR A 383 -0.66 -5.40 12.47
C THR A 383 -2.10 -5.93 12.28
N PRO A 384 -3.11 -5.26 12.84
CA PRO A 384 -4.51 -5.71 12.74
C PRO A 384 -5.08 -5.58 11.33
N PHE A 385 -4.40 -4.82 10.45
CA PHE A 385 -4.82 -4.52 9.11
C PHE A 385 -3.61 -4.44 8.16
N GLU A 386 -3.69 -5.19 7.05
CA GLU A 386 -2.68 -5.16 5.98
C GLU A 386 -3.30 -5.17 4.58
N GLN A 387 -2.59 -4.59 3.60
CA GLN A 387 -3.11 -4.43 2.23
C GLN A 387 -2.09 -4.65 1.11
N TRP A 388 -2.38 -5.60 0.21
CA TRP A 388 -1.56 -5.85 -0.97
C TRP A 388 -2.20 -5.26 -2.22
N ILE A 389 -1.36 -4.84 -3.16
CA ILE A 389 -1.75 -4.47 -4.52
C ILE A 389 -1.09 -5.46 -5.47
N VAL A 390 -1.84 -6.07 -6.35
CA VAL A 390 -1.29 -6.87 -7.45
C VAL A 390 -1.40 -6.10 -8.75
N ARG A 391 -0.26 -5.93 -9.42
CA ARG A 391 -0.17 -5.30 -10.75
C ARG A 391 0.20 -6.32 -11.82
N PHE A 392 -0.21 -6.02 -13.04
CA PHE A 392 -0.09 -6.91 -14.19
C PHE A 392 0.62 -6.18 -15.34
N GLY A 393 1.31 -6.92 -16.20
CA GLY A 393 1.88 -6.43 -17.45
C GLY A 393 1.80 -7.46 -18.57
N ASN A 394 1.87 -6.98 -19.82
CA ASN A 394 1.74 -7.79 -21.05
C ASN A 394 0.52 -8.73 -21.06
N TYR A 395 -0.62 -8.23 -20.59
CA TYR A 395 -1.93 -8.92 -20.64
C TYR A 395 -2.71 -8.52 -21.90
N ASP A 396 -3.62 -9.39 -22.35
CA ASP A 396 -4.44 -9.19 -23.55
C ASP A 396 -5.83 -8.62 -23.21
N ASP A 397 -6.88 -9.46 -23.31
CA ASP A 397 -8.29 -9.05 -23.26
C ASP A 397 -8.90 -9.06 -21.85
N ALA A 398 -8.45 -9.96 -20.96
CA ALA A 398 -8.87 -10.03 -19.57
C ALA A 398 -7.83 -10.75 -18.72
N GLN A 399 -7.83 -10.46 -17.42
CA GLN A 399 -6.91 -11.05 -16.47
C GLN A 399 -7.65 -11.37 -15.18
N GLY A 400 -7.08 -12.27 -14.39
CA GLY A 400 -7.69 -12.68 -13.14
C GLY A 400 -6.67 -13.13 -12.10
N LEU A 401 -7.21 -13.31 -10.90
CA LEU A 401 -6.52 -13.92 -9.77
C LEU A 401 -7.34 -15.09 -9.28
N ARG A 402 -6.67 -16.18 -8.94
CA ARG A 402 -7.28 -17.38 -8.33
C ARG A 402 -6.49 -17.77 -7.09
N TRP A 403 -7.19 -18.25 -6.08
CA TRP A 403 -6.63 -18.80 -4.86
C TRP A 403 -7.48 -20.00 -4.42
N ASN A 404 -7.00 -20.73 -3.42
CA ASN A 404 -7.78 -21.78 -2.78
C ASN A 404 -8.31 -21.25 -1.44
N PRO A 405 -9.63 -21.14 -1.23
CA PRO A 405 -10.19 -20.67 0.04
C PRO A 405 -9.75 -21.48 1.27
N ALA A 406 -9.30 -22.72 1.09
CA ALA A 406 -8.78 -23.56 2.17
C ALA A 406 -7.39 -23.13 2.66
N ASP A 407 -6.64 -22.35 1.88
CA ASP A 407 -5.30 -21.86 2.23
C ASP A 407 -5.37 -20.54 3.05
N LEU A 408 -6.57 -19.96 3.20
CA LEU A 408 -6.78 -18.71 3.96
C LEU A 408 -6.73 -18.97 5.47
N ALA A 409 -5.88 -18.24 6.18
CA ALA A 409 -5.72 -18.35 7.64
C ALA A 409 -7.06 -18.18 8.38
N ALA A 410 -7.44 -19.16 9.21
CA ALA A 410 -8.78 -19.22 9.80
C ALA A 410 -9.09 -18.09 10.80
N ASP A 411 -8.04 -17.48 11.36
CA ASP A 411 -8.08 -16.38 12.33
C ASP A 411 -8.09 -14.98 11.70
N LYS A 412 -8.18 -14.88 10.36
CA LYS A 412 -8.12 -13.61 9.63
C LYS A 412 -9.26 -13.46 8.64
N ASP A 413 -9.67 -12.25 8.32
CA ASP A 413 -10.63 -11.97 7.25
C ASP A 413 -9.94 -11.43 6.00
N PHE A 414 -10.27 -12.02 4.86
CA PHE A 414 -9.63 -11.75 3.58
C PHE A 414 -10.65 -11.17 2.59
N PHE A 415 -10.31 -10.04 2.00
CA PHE A 415 -11.16 -9.36 1.02
C PHE A 415 -10.38 -9.00 -0.23
N ILE A 416 -11.05 -9.00 -1.39
CA ILE A 416 -10.43 -8.65 -2.67
C ILE A 416 -11.35 -7.77 -3.52
N PHE A 417 -10.77 -6.81 -4.26
CA PHE A 417 -11.49 -6.05 -5.29
C PHE A 417 -10.57 -5.44 -6.37
N PRO A 418 -10.96 -5.39 -7.66
CA PRO A 418 -10.13 -4.85 -8.74
C PRO A 418 -10.55 -3.43 -9.16
N THR A 419 -9.58 -2.50 -9.19
CA THR A 419 -9.81 -1.09 -9.57
C THR A 419 -8.84 -0.63 -10.67
N PHE A 420 -9.11 0.54 -11.28
CA PHE A 420 -8.10 1.20 -12.10
C PHE A 420 -6.98 1.80 -11.23
N PRO A 421 -5.74 1.89 -11.73
CA PRO A 421 -4.64 2.57 -11.04
C PRO A 421 -5.04 3.97 -10.56
N GLY A 422 -4.73 4.29 -9.31
CA GLY A 422 -5.10 5.57 -8.68
C GLY A 422 -6.50 5.63 -8.06
N VAL A 423 -7.30 4.55 -8.19
CA VAL A 423 -8.61 4.43 -7.54
C VAL A 423 -8.53 3.39 -6.41
N TYR A 424 -9.04 3.75 -5.24
CA TYR A 424 -9.17 2.87 -4.08
C TYR A 424 -10.58 2.25 -4.01
N PRO A 425 -10.76 0.97 -3.62
CA PRO A 425 -12.08 0.34 -3.49
C PRO A 425 -12.95 1.04 -2.44
N MET A 426 -14.23 1.23 -2.72
CA MET A 426 -15.20 1.67 -1.71
C MET A 426 -15.56 0.51 -0.77
N ASP A 427 -15.99 0.81 0.46
CA ASP A 427 -16.16 -0.21 1.51
C ASP A 427 -17.17 -1.32 1.15
N TRP A 428 -18.19 -1.01 0.36
CA TRP A 428 -19.20 -1.99 -0.10
C TRP A 428 -18.77 -2.83 -1.31
N GLU A 429 -17.62 -2.53 -1.94
CA GLU A 429 -17.16 -3.21 -3.15
C GLU A 429 -16.37 -4.49 -2.84
N TRP A 430 -15.77 -4.56 -1.65
CA TRP A 430 -14.96 -5.68 -1.19
C TRP A 430 -15.74 -7.00 -1.21
N GLN A 431 -15.15 -8.01 -1.84
CA GLN A 431 -15.68 -9.37 -1.84
C GLN A 431 -14.87 -10.22 -0.87
N ASN A 432 -15.55 -11.04 -0.06
CA ASN A 432 -14.88 -11.96 0.86
C ASN A 432 -14.24 -13.10 0.07
N MET A 433 -12.93 -13.31 0.26
CA MET A 433 -12.16 -14.33 -0.43
C MET A 433 -12.49 -15.77 0.01
N ARG A 434 -13.34 -15.96 1.03
CA ARG A 434 -13.89 -17.27 1.39
C ARG A 434 -15.13 -17.64 0.59
N ASP A 435 -15.87 -16.64 0.10
CA ASP A 435 -17.11 -16.85 -0.65
C ASP A 435 -16.85 -17.06 -2.14
N ILE A 436 -15.67 -16.66 -2.63
CA ILE A 436 -15.21 -16.82 -4.00
C ILE A 436 -13.78 -17.38 -4.02
N ASP A 437 -13.39 -18.07 -5.09
CA ASP A 437 -12.06 -18.65 -5.27
C ASP A 437 -11.26 -18.00 -6.43
N HIS A 438 -11.89 -17.06 -7.15
CA HIS A 438 -11.27 -16.30 -8.21
C HIS A 438 -11.97 -14.97 -8.44
N ILE A 439 -11.29 -14.04 -9.11
CA ILE A 439 -11.86 -12.81 -9.63
C ILE A 439 -11.27 -12.48 -11.00
N GLU A 440 -12.12 -12.06 -11.92
CA GLU A 440 -11.75 -11.69 -13.29
C GLU A 440 -12.14 -10.25 -13.59
N PHE A 441 -11.29 -9.57 -14.35
CA PHE A 441 -11.49 -8.16 -14.67
C PHE A 441 -10.80 -7.79 -15.98
N GLY A 442 -11.29 -6.70 -16.60
CA GLY A 442 -10.76 -6.21 -17.88
C GLY A 442 -9.39 -5.53 -17.76
N PRO A 443 -8.78 -5.20 -18.91
CA PRO A 443 -7.41 -4.69 -19.00
C PRO A 443 -7.26 -3.34 -18.27
N GLY A 444 -6.06 -3.08 -17.77
CA GLY A 444 -5.71 -1.80 -17.13
C GLY A 444 -6.09 -1.69 -15.66
N ARG A 445 -6.52 -2.77 -15.00
CA ARG A 445 -6.87 -2.79 -13.58
C ARG A 445 -5.79 -3.46 -12.72
N GLN A 446 -5.69 -3.03 -11.47
CA GLN A 446 -4.92 -3.66 -10.39
C GLN A 446 -5.90 -4.32 -9.40
N ALA A 447 -5.46 -5.34 -8.68
CA ALA A 447 -6.27 -5.98 -7.65
C ALA A 447 -5.78 -5.57 -6.26
N TRP A 448 -6.71 -5.22 -5.39
CA TRP A 448 -6.46 -4.95 -3.98
C TRP A 448 -6.84 -6.17 -3.16
N ILE A 449 -5.98 -6.54 -2.21
CA ILE A 449 -6.25 -7.55 -1.20
C ILE A 449 -6.15 -6.86 0.15
N LYS A 450 -7.15 -7.06 1.02
CA LYS A 450 -7.20 -6.55 2.39
C LYS A 450 -7.30 -7.73 3.34
N VAL A 451 -6.43 -7.77 4.34
CA VAL A 451 -6.45 -8.76 5.42
C VAL A 451 -6.66 -8.05 6.75
N ILE A 452 -7.60 -8.56 7.54
CA ILE A 452 -7.94 -8.05 8.87
C ILE A 452 -7.72 -9.20 9.86
N THR A 453 -7.11 -8.94 11.01
CA THR A 453 -7.02 -9.91 12.12
C THR A 453 -8.10 -9.57 13.16
N PRO A 454 -9.28 -10.24 13.16
CA PRO A 454 -10.43 -9.85 13.98
C PRO A 454 -10.26 -10.09 15.48
N THR A 455 -9.22 -10.82 15.91
CA THR A 455 -8.97 -11.14 17.31
C THR A 455 -7.62 -10.62 17.76
N GLY A 456 -7.63 -9.54 18.54
CA GLY A 456 -6.42 -8.93 19.11
C GLY A 456 -6.69 -7.52 19.60
N ASP A 457 -7.59 -6.81 18.91
CA ASP A 457 -7.99 -5.47 19.31
C ASP A 457 -8.81 -5.50 20.60
N VAL A 458 -8.28 -4.82 21.61
CA VAL A 458 -8.90 -4.61 22.93
C VAL A 458 -9.07 -3.12 23.22
N THR A 459 -8.78 -2.26 22.25
CA THR A 459 -8.79 -0.81 22.35
C THR A 459 -10.09 -0.28 21.76
N PRO A 460 -11.00 0.28 22.57
CA PRO A 460 -12.21 0.88 22.03
C PRO A 460 -11.91 2.10 21.15
N PRO A 461 -12.81 2.43 20.20
CA PRO A 461 -12.70 3.66 19.43
C PRO A 461 -12.61 4.90 20.31
N ARG A 462 -11.95 5.93 19.80
CA ARG A 462 -11.79 7.22 20.48
C ARG A 462 -12.42 8.36 19.69
N VAL A 463 -13.31 9.11 20.35
CA VAL A 463 -13.77 10.41 19.85
C VAL A 463 -12.64 11.44 20.04
N VAL A 464 -12.07 11.93 18.95
CA VAL A 464 -10.89 12.81 18.93
C VAL A 464 -11.22 14.29 18.82
N PHE A 465 -12.39 14.64 18.27
CA PHE A 465 -12.92 15.99 18.31
C PHE A 465 -14.44 15.96 18.33
N THR A 466 -15.03 17.01 18.90
CA THR A 466 -16.45 17.33 18.79
C THR A 466 -16.58 18.80 18.41
N ASP A 467 -17.61 19.12 17.64
CA ASP A 467 -18.01 20.49 17.34
C ASP A 467 -19.54 20.54 17.37
N PRO A 468 -20.16 21.30 18.27
CA PRO A 468 -19.55 22.14 19.30
C PRO A 468 -18.66 21.35 20.30
N GLU A 469 -17.68 22.03 20.89
CA GLU A 469 -16.79 21.47 21.91
C GLU A 469 -17.53 21.22 23.25
N ASP A 470 -17.01 20.30 24.07
CA ASP A 470 -17.59 20.00 25.38
C ASP A 470 -17.47 21.20 26.33
N GLY A 471 -18.63 21.71 26.78
CA GLY A 471 -18.77 22.92 27.59
C GLY A 471 -18.73 24.22 26.79
N GLU A 472 -18.75 24.18 25.45
CA GLU A 472 -18.77 25.38 24.63
C GLU A 472 -20.03 26.23 24.92
N THR A 473 -19.87 27.54 25.05
CA THR A 473 -20.97 28.48 25.30
C THR A 473 -21.04 29.52 24.20
N GLY A 474 -22.24 30.01 23.89
CA GLY A 474 -22.40 31.02 22.83
C GLY A 474 -22.55 30.42 21.44
N VAL A 475 -22.81 29.10 21.37
CA VAL A 475 -22.96 28.36 20.13
C VAL A 475 -24.18 28.82 19.34
N ALA A 476 -24.07 28.97 18.02
CA ALA A 476 -25.21 29.35 17.18
C ALA A 476 -26.40 28.39 17.37
N ILE A 477 -27.63 28.91 17.45
CA ILE A 477 -28.84 28.09 17.54
C ILE A 477 -29.05 27.19 16.31
N SER A 478 -28.46 27.55 15.16
CA SER A 478 -28.47 26.77 13.92
C SER A 478 -27.23 25.86 13.78
N THR A 479 -26.50 25.60 14.86
CA THR A 479 -25.27 24.81 14.81
C THR A 479 -25.52 23.38 14.33
N HIS A 480 -24.53 22.83 13.63
CA HIS A 480 -24.49 21.41 13.30
C HIS A 480 -23.65 20.68 14.35
N ILE A 481 -23.98 19.43 14.63
CA ILE A 481 -23.20 18.60 15.53
C ILE A 481 -22.26 17.73 14.70
N ARG A 482 -20.97 17.75 15.02
CA ARG A 482 -19.90 17.02 14.34
C ARG A 482 -19.04 16.28 15.37
N ALA A 483 -18.57 15.11 15.00
CA ALA A 483 -17.58 14.37 15.78
C ALA A 483 -16.60 13.64 14.85
N GLY A 484 -15.35 13.54 15.28
CA GLY A 484 -14.34 12.68 14.66
C GLY A 484 -14.03 11.51 15.57
N ILE A 485 -14.03 10.31 14.99
CA ILE A 485 -13.79 9.05 15.67
C ILE A 485 -12.60 8.41 14.99
N ILE A 486 -11.64 7.95 15.78
CA ILE A 486 -10.55 7.09 15.27
C ILE A 486 -10.57 5.78 16.02
N ASP A 487 -10.16 4.75 15.33
CA ASP A 487 -9.68 3.52 15.92
C ASP A 487 -8.45 3.08 15.11
N LEU A 488 -7.34 2.84 15.80
CA LEU A 488 -6.04 2.59 15.16
C LEU A 488 -5.73 1.10 15.01
N GLU A 489 -6.62 0.23 15.50
CA GLU A 489 -6.43 -1.21 15.49
C GLU A 489 -7.41 -1.86 14.50
N SER A 490 -8.58 -2.32 14.94
CA SER A 490 -9.57 -2.97 14.05
C SER A 490 -10.36 -1.97 13.21
N GLY A 491 -10.29 -0.67 13.52
CA GLY A 491 -11.01 0.38 12.82
C GLY A 491 -12.44 0.55 13.34
N VAL A 492 -13.09 1.65 12.96
CA VAL A 492 -14.44 1.99 13.43
C VAL A 492 -15.48 1.22 12.62
N ASP A 493 -16.44 0.55 13.26
CA ASP A 493 -17.64 0.03 12.57
C ASP A 493 -18.66 1.17 12.34
N PRO A 494 -18.86 1.65 11.10
CA PRO A 494 -19.77 2.76 10.84
C PRO A 494 -21.23 2.41 11.10
N ALA A 495 -21.60 1.12 11.03
CA ALA A 495 -22.97 0.67 11.27
C ALA A 495 -23.33 0.66 12.77
N SER A 496 -22.33 0.66 13.65
CA SER A 496 -22.52 0.70 15.10
C SER A 496 -22.72 2.12 15.67
N ILE A 497 -22.47 3.16 14.85
CA ILE A 497 -22.54 4.56 15.28
C ILE A 497 -23.99 4.93 15.58
N ALA A 498 -24.26 5.29 16.83
CA ALA A 498 -25.55 5.81 17.27
C ALA A 498 -25.37 7.12 18.04
N MET A 499 -26.32 8.04 17.89
CA MET A 499 -26.27 9.36 18.53
C MET A 499 -27.64 9.74 19.09
N THR A 500 -27.65 10.32 20.29
CA THR A 500 -28.81 11.01 20.85
C THR A 500 -28.49 12.48 21.14
N VAL A 501 -29.43 13.38 20.86
CA VAL A 501 -29.37 14.81 21.18
C VAL A 501 -30.54 15.15 22.10
N ASP A 502 -30.27 15.68 23.28
CA ASP A 502 -31.24 15.88 24.37
C ASP A 502 -32.07 14.62 24.68
N GLY A 503 -31.44 13.46 24.54
CA GLY A 503 -32.06 12.14 24.76
C GLY A 503 -32.95 11.65 23.60
N ILE A 504 -33.08 12.41 22.52
CA ILE A 504 -33.77 11.99 21.30
C ILE A 504 -32.78 11.26 20.39
N ASP A 505 -33.10 10.04 19.97
CA ASP A 505 -32.29 9.28 19.01
C ASP A 505 -32.35 9.92 17.60
N VAL A 506 -31.18 10.30 17.09
CA VAL A 506 -30.99 10.96 15.79
C VAL A 506 -30.17 10.09 14.82
N THR A 507 -29.93 8.82 15.16
CA THR A 507 -29.02 7.92 14.44
C THR A 507 -29.32 7.83 12.93
N VAL A 508 -30.59 7.80 12.55
CA VAL A 508 -31.02 7.71 11.14
C VAL A 508 -30.76 8.97 10.32
N SER A 509 -30.49 10.10 10.98
CA SER A 509 -30.22 11.40 10.36
C SER A 509 -28.72 11.72 10.30
N LEU A 510 -27.86 10.79 10.74
CA LEU A 510 -26.41 10.98 10.70
C LEU A 510 -25.89 10.87 9.27
N MET A 511 -25.04 11.83 8.91
CA MET A 511 -24.19 11.77 7.73
C MET A 511 -22.82 11.27 8.19
N ILE A 512 -22.44 10.07 7.75
CA ILE A 512 -21.19 9.41 8.14
C ILE A 512 -20.27 9.34 6.92
N SER A 513 -19.01 9.74 7.09
CA SER A 513 -17.97 9.61 6.07
C SER A 513 -16.64 9.25 6.71
N THR A 514 -15.81 8.48 6.02
CA THR A 514 -14.47 8.12 6.50
C THR A 514 -13.42 8.73 5.58
N HIS A 515 -12.41 9.37 6.16
CA HIS A 515 -11.27 9.92 5.43
C HIS A 515 -9.98 9.56 6.17
N ALA A 516 -9.09 8.80 5.49
CA ALA A 516 -7.94 8.16 6.12
C ALA A 516 -8.38 7.34 7.35
N GLU A 517 -7.74 7.53 8.51
CA GLU A 517 -8.01 6.81 9.76
C GLU A 517 -9.14 7.44 10.61
N THR A 518 -9.83 8.47 10.10
CA THR A 518 -10.87 9.18 10.87
C THR A 518 -12.25 9.01 10.24
N THR A 519 -13.19 8.50 11.04
CA THR A 519 -14.62 8.50 10.73
C THR A 519 -15.26 9.77 11.26
N PHE A 520 -15.85 10.55 10.37
CA PHE A 520 -16.56 11.78 10.66
C PHE A 520 -18.06 11.52 10.72
N VAL A 521 -18.68 12.00 11.79
CA VAL A 521 -20.13 12.00 11.98
C VAL A 521 -20.61 13.44 11.93
N ARG A 522 -21.67 13.70 11.17
CA ARG A 522 -22.34 15.00 11.13
C ARG A 522 -23.85 14.85 11.26
N TYR A 523 -24.45 15.65 12.11
CA TYR A 523 -25.89 15.79 12.29
C TYR A 523 -26.33 17.22 12.02
N ILE A 524 -27.38 17.38 11.21
CA ILE A 524 -28.06 18.65 10.96
C ILE A 524 -29.41 18.61 11.70
N PRO A 525 -29.59 19.37 12.79
CA PRO A 525 -30.89 19.51 13.42
C PRO A 525 -31.96 19.99 12.42
N PRO A 526 -33.17 19.40 12.43
CA PRO A 526 -34.25 19.80 11.53
C PRO A 526 -34.85 21.18 11.88
N GLU A 527 -34.70 21.60 13.12
CA GLU A 527 -35.10 22.92 13.64
C GLU A 527 -33.93 23.50 14.45
N ASP A 528 -33.87 24.83 14.55
CA ASP A 528 -32.89 25.53 15.38
C ASP A 528 -33.12 25.22 16.88
N PHE A 529 -32.05 25.19 17.66
CA PHE A 529 -32.11 25.05 19.11
C PHE A 529 -32.68 26.31 19.79
N ASP A 530 -33.20 26.18 21.00
CA ASP A 530 -33.64 27.34 21.79
C ASP A 530 -32.44 28.18 22.25
N PRO A 531 -32.57 29.51 22.41
CA PRO A 531 -31.52 30.35 22.99
C PRO A 531 -31.19 29.97 24.45
N LEU A 532 -29.91 30.04 24.83
CA LEU A 532 -29.42 29.67 26.16
C LEU A 532 -29.76 28.23 26.61
N GLN A 533 -30.06 27.34 25.65
CA GLN A 533 -30.32 25.93 25.90
C GLN A 533 -29.01 25.19 26.16
N ASN A 534 -29.00 24.37 27.21
CA ASN A 534 -27.93 23.40 27.44
C ASN A 534 -28.25 22.10 26.69
N VAL A 535 -27.64 21.92 25.52
CA VAL A 535 -27.84 20.76 24.65
C VAL A 535 -26.88 19.66 25.06
N THR A 536 -27.40 18.46 25.30
CA THR A 536 -26.61 17.27 25.65
C THR A 536 -26.55 16.29 24.48
N VAL A 537 -25.34 15.92 24.05
CA VAL A 537 -25.12 14.94 22.98
C VAL A 537 -24.47 13.69 23.57
N THR A 538 -24.98 12.52 23.21
CA THR A 538 -24.36 11.22 23.51
C THR A 538 -24.12 10.46 22.22
N LEU A 539 -22.90 10.01 22.00
CA LEU A 539 -22.47 9.24 20.84
C LEU A 539 -21.90 7.90 21.32
N SER A 540 -22.42 6.79 20.81
CA SER A 540 -21.89 5.44 21.03
C SER A 540 -21.37 4.87 19.72
N VAL A 541 -20.22 4.20 19.77
CA VAL A 541 -19.59 3.59 18.59
C VAL A 541 -18.78 2.37 19.01
N SER A 542 -18.83 1.34 18.18
CA SER A 542 -18.01 0.13 18.30
C SER A 542 -16.94 0.09 17.20
N ASP A 543 -15.86 -0.64 17.47
CA ASP A 543 -14.87 -1.01 16.47
C ASP A 543 -15.33 -2.24 15.65
N MET A 544 -14.45 -2.74 14.78
CA MET A 544 -14.69 -3.97 14.01
C MET A 544 -14.11 -5.23 14.68
N ALA A 545 -13.73 -5.17 15.96
CA ALA A 545 -13.16 -6.32 16.68
C ALA A 545 -14.23 -7.39 16.98
N ASP A 546 -13.80 -8.63 17.24
CA ASP A 546 -14.67 -9.70 17.73
C ASP A 546 -14.15 -10.30 19.07
N PRO A 547 -14.81 -10.03 20.21
CA PRO A 547 -16.02 -9.21 20.38
C PRO A 547 -15.73 -7.70 20.18
N PRO A 548 -16.72 -6.91 19.71
CA PRO A 548 -16.51 -5.49 19.45
C PRO A 548 -16.23 -4.72 20.74
N ASN A 549 -15.18 -3.90 20.74
CA ASN A 549 -14.96 -2.92 21.78
C ASN A 549 -15.73 -1.66 21.43
N TRP A 550 -16.27 -0.98 22.43
CA TRP A 550 -17.14 0.17 22.21
C TRP A 550 -16.82 1.30 23.18
N THR A 551 -17.09 2.51 22.70
CA THR A 551 -16.99 3.73 23.48
C THR A 551 -18.33 4.44 23.48
N GLU A 552 -18.62 5.13 24.57
CA GLU A 552 -19.71 6.11 24.63
C GLU A 552 -19.12 7.42 25.12
N ARG A 553 -19.41 8.48 24.38
CA ARG A 553 -18.99 9.84 24.70
C ARG A 553 -20.22 10.71 24.86
N THR A 554 -20.37 11.30 26.04
CA THR A 554 -21.34 12.38 26.30
C THR A 554 -20.61 13.71 26.42
N TRP A 555 -21.14 14.73 25.78
CA TRP A 555 -20.72 16.12 25.94
C TRP A 555 -21.94 17.05 25.92
N ASN A 556 -21.74 18.28 26.36
CA ASN A 556 -22.77 19.30 26.33
C ASN A 556 -22.24 20.61 25.76
N PHE A 557 -23.13 21.44 25.24
CA PHE A 557 -22.83 22.83 24.89
C PHE A 557 -24.03 23.71 25.19
N VAL A 558 -23.78 25.00 25.37
CA VAL A 558 -24.81 26.00 25.64
C VAL A 558 -24.96 26.90 24.43
N THR A 559 -26.14 26.92 23.83
CA THR A 559 -26.45 27.85 22.75
C THR A 559 -26.35 29.29 23.24
N GLY A 560 -25.92 30.18 22.37
CA GLY A 560 -25.85 31.60 22.66
C GLY A 560 -27.23 32.19 22.88
N TYR A 561 -27.23 33.38 23.46
CA TYR A 561 -28.39 34.24 23.38
C TYR A 561 -28.51 34.67 21.91
N PHE A 562 -29.42 34.09 21.14
CA PHE A 562 -29.73 34.51 19.78
C PHE A 562 -31.17 34.99 19.76
N MET A 563 -31.38 36.29 19.60
CA MET A 563 -32.72 36.82 19.40
C MET A 563 -33.09 36.62 17.94
N THR A 564 -34.31 36.14 17.68
CA THR A 564 -34.92 36.18 16.36
C THR A 564 -35.33 37.62 16.09
N PRO A 565 -34.67 38.34 15.16
CA PRO A 565 -35.03 39.71 14.84
C PRO A 565 -36.47 39.77 14.31
N GLU A 566 -37.09 40.94 14.44
CA GLU A 566 -38.39 41.24 13.84
C GLU A 566 -38.45 40.83 12.36
N TRP A 567 -37.37 41.06 11.60
CA TRP A 567 -37.18 40.48 10.27
C TRP A 567 -35.70 40.34 9.89
N VAL A 568 -35.40 39.40 8.99
CA VAL A 568 -34.06 39.18 8.44
C VAL A 568 -34.16 38.69 6.99
N GLU A 569 -33.30 39.20 6.11
CA GLU A 569 -33.17 38.77 4.72
C GLU A 569 -31.74 38.28 4.45
N THR A 570 -31.59 37.35 3.49
CA THR A 570 -30.30 36.71 3.18
C THR A 570 -29.81 37.11 1.80
N LEU A 571 -28.58 37.62 1.74
CA LEU A 571 -27.82 37.79 0.51
C LEU A 571 -27.02 36.53 0.23
N PHE A 572 -27.09 36.04 -1.01
CA PHE A 572 -26.21 35.00 -1.54
C PHE A 572 -25.25 35.61 -2.55
N VAL A 573 -23.96 35.41 -2.34
CA VAL A 573 -22.92 35.83 -3.28
C VAL A 573 -22.38 34.60 -3.98
N TRP A 574 -22.53 34.56 -5.30
CA TRP A 574 -22.22 33.41 -6.15
C TRP A 574 -20.98 33.66 -7.00
N THR A 575 -20.23 32.58 -7.24
CA THR A 575 -19.17 32.52 -8.25
C THR A 575 -19.34 31.22 -9.03
N ASP A 576 -19.57 31.34 -10.33
CA ASP A 576 -19.60 30.23 -11.29
C ASP A 576 -18.37 30.30 -12.19
N ALA A 577 -17.57 29.23 -12.20
CA ALA A 577 -16.33 29.12 -12.97
C ALA A 577 -16.33 27.80 -13.77
N PRO A 578 -15.93 27.81 -15.06
CA PRO A 578 -16.01 26.64 -15.92
C PRO A 578 -15.20 25.45 -15.37
N GLY A 579 -15.88 24.32 -15.13
CA GLY A 579 -15.26 23.10 -14.64
C GLY A 579 -15.11 23.01 -13.11
N ASP A 580 -15.50 24.05 -12.36
CA ASP A 580 -15.54 24.06 -10.90
C ASP A 580 -16.99 23.93 -10.38
N PRO A 581 -17.21 23.38 -9.17
CA PRO A 581 -18.52 23.41 -8.54
C PRO A 581 -18.92 24.85 -8.19
N LEU A 582 -20.20 25.19 -8.37
CA LEU A 582 -20.78 26.48 -7.99
C LEU A 582 -20.47 26.80 -6.53
N ARG A 583 -19.82 27.95 -6.27
CA ARG A 583 -19.41 28.38 -4.93
C ARG A 583 -20.26 29.55 -4.47
N HIS A 584 -20.68 29.55 -3.20
CA HIS A 584 -21.40 30.69 -2.63
C HIS A 584 -21.12 30.86 -1.13
N PHE A 585 -21.33 32.08 -0.64
CA PHE A 585 -21.45 32.37 0.80
C PHE A 585 -22.68 33.25 1.06
N ARG A 586 -23.11 33.31 2.32
CA ARG A 586 -24.29 34.08 2.74
C ARG A 586 -23.92 35.23 3.67
N LEU A 587 -24.64 36.34 3.54
CA LEU A 587 -24.68 37.44 4.50
C LEU A 587 -26.13 37.73 4.85
N GLN A 588 -26.41 38.15 6.09
CA GLN A 588 -27.76 38.42 6.55
C GLN A 588 -27.90 39.85 7.09
N PHE A 589 -28.97 40.53 6.71
CA PHE A 589 -29.28 41.86 7.23
C PHE A 589 -30.74 41.90 7.68
N GLY A 590 -31.05 42.74 8.65
CA GLY A 590 -32.37 42.77 9.25
C GLY A 590 -32.54 43.92 10.23
N ALA A 591 -33.71 44.00 10.84
CA ALA A 591 -33.95 44.94 11.92
C ALA A 591 -34.71 44.31 13.08
N ASP A 592 -34.48 44.83 14.27
CA ASP A 592 -35.14 44.49 15.53
C ASP A 592 -35.20 45.72 16.42
N SER A 593 -36.18 45.83 17.32
CA SER A 593 -36.29 46.98 18.22
C SER A 593 -35.10 47.15 19.16
N GLU A 594 -34.38 46.06 19.46
CA GLU A 594 -33.19 46.06 20.31
C GLU A 594 -31.88 46.25 19.52
N GLY A 595 -31.93 46.31 18.18
CA GLY A 595 -30.74 46.51 17.34
C GLY A 595 -30.15 47.91 17.45
N THR A 596 -28.87 48.06 17.13
CA THR A 596 -28.10 49.32 17.13
C THR A 596 -27.22 49.40 15.87
N ASP A 597 -26.44 50.49 15.72
CA ASP A 597 -25.45 50.61 14.63
C ASP A 597 -24.11 49.89 14.91
N GLY A 598 -23.92 49.42 16.15
CA GLY A 598 -22.73 48.72 16.60
C GLY A 598 -22.90 47.21 16.57
N PHE A 599 -22.08 46.48 17.33
CA PHE A 599 -22.25 45.03 17.52
C PHE A 599 -23.24 44.73 18.65
N ASP A 600 -24.32 44.03 18.33
CA ASP A 600 -25.36 43.62 19.26
C ASP A 600 -25.29 42.12 19.58
N TYR A 601 -24.91 41.81 20.82
CA TYR A 601 -24.78 40.42 21.28
C TYR A 601 -26.11 39.68 21.17
N GLY A 602 -26.14 38.71 20.25
CA GLY A 602 -27.28 37.83 20.01
C GLY A 602 -28.21 38.23 18.87
N LEU A 603 -28.11 39.46 18.37
CA LEU A 603 -28.73 39.83 17.10
C LEU A 603 -27.74 39.68 15.96
N ASP A 604 -26.51 40.15 16.18
CA ASP A 604 -25.42 40.10 15.21
C ASP A 604 -24.64 38.80 15.27
N GLN A 605 -24.03 38.47 14.14
CA GLN A 605 -23.12 37.35 14.02
C GLN A 605 -21.82 37.84 13.41
N GLN A 606 -20.70 37.58 14.09
CA GLN A 606 -19.38 37.91 13.56
C GLN A 606 -19.09 37.10 12.31
N GLN A 607 -18.38 37.71 11.35
CA GLN A 607 -17.85 36.95 10.22
C GLN A 607 -16.51 36.34 10.63
N PRO A 608 -16.34 35.00 10.56
CA PRO A 608 -15.04 34.39 10.78
C PRO A 608 -13.98 34.92 9.80
N PRO A 609 -12.69 34.84 10.15
CA PRO A 609 -11.62 35.18 9.21
C PRO A 609 -11.75 34.43 7.88
N ALA A 610 -11.35 35.07 6.78
CA ALA A 610 -11.48 34.49 5.46
C ALA A 610 -10.79 33.11 5.36
N PRO A 611 -11.46 32.06 4.85
CA PRO A 611 -10.85 30.74 4.70
C PRO A 611 -9.68 30.78 3.72
N PRO A 612 -8.67 29.89 3.86
CA PRO A 612 -7.58 29.74 2.90
C PRO A 612 -8.10 29.41 1.48
N GLY A 613 -7.45 29.95 0.44
CA GLY A 613 -7.78 29.69 -0.97
C GLY A 613 -8.31 30.92 -1.72
N ASP A 614 -9.00 30.69 -2.83
CA ASP A 614 -9.53 31.71 -3.76
C ASP A 614 -11.07 31.73 -3.83
N MET A 615 -11.75 31.37 -2.73
CA MET A 615 -13.21 31.51 -2.63
C MET A 615 -13.65 32.97 -2.42
N PRO A 616 -14.83 33.38 -2.94
CA PRO A 616 -15.41 34.69 -2.67
C PRO A 616 -15.64 34.85 -1.15
N PHE A 617 -15.38 36.05 -0.64
CA PHE A 617 -15.49 36.35 0.79
C PHE A 617 -16.08 37.75 0.99
N GLY A 618 -16.89 37.93 2.02
CA GLY A 618 -17.44 39.24 2.35
C GLY A 618 -18.03 39.30 3.75
N TYR A 619 -18.34 40.52 4.17
CA TYR A 619 -18.86 40.83 5.51
C TYR A 619 -19.55 42.19 5.53
N PHE A 620 -20.49 42.39 6.44
CA PHE A 620 -20.98 43.71 6.81
C PHE A 620 -19.94 44.46 7.63
N VAL A 621 -19.76 45.73 7.28
CA VAL A 621 -18.82 46.66 7.93
C VAL A 621 -19.60 47.51 8.91
N ILE A 622 -19.19 47.45 10.17
CA ILE A 622 -19.69 48.33 11.23
C ILE A 622 -18.53 49.13 11.82
N ASP A 623 -18.85 50.33 12.33
CA ASP A 623 -17.88 51.22 12.96
C ASP A 623 -17.68 50.81 14.44
N ASP A 624 -17.26 49.57 14.68
CA ASP A 624 -16.95 49.02 16.01
C ASP A 624 -15.43 48.75 16.19
N PRO A 625 -14.83 49.10 17.35
CA PRO A 625 -13.39 48.93 17.57
C PRO A 625 -12.89 47.48 17.61
N LEU A 626 -13.75 46.51 17.94
CA LEU A 626 -13.41 45.10 18.16
C LEU A 626 -14.07 44.19 17.12
N TRP A 627 -15.28 44.51 16.68
CA TRP A 627 -16.15 43.63 15.90
C TRP A 627 -16.52 44.20 14.52
N GLY A 628 -15.55 44.76 13.81
CA GLY A 628 -15.79 45.45 12.52
C GLY A 628 -16.19 44.58 11.31
N GLN A 629 -16.41 43.27 11.47
CA GLN A 629 -16.76 42.35 10.37
C GLN A 629 -17.86 41.38 10.79
N LEU A 630 -19.06 41.52 10.22
CA LEU A 630 -20.22 40.71 10.57
C LEU A 630 -20.72 39.85 9.39
N SER A 631 -21.16 38.63 9.67
CA SER A 631 -21.94 37.78 8.75
C SER A 631 -23.43 38.10 8.81
N ARG A 632 -23.89 38.62 9.95
CA ARG A 632 -25.25 39.09 10.20
C ARG A 632 -25.21 40.43 10.92
N ASP A 633 -25.91 41.42 10.37
CA ASP A 633 -25.97 42.80 10.87
C ASP A 633 -27.44 43.24 11.03
N ILE A 634 -27.90 43.36 12.28
CA ILE A 634 -29.28 43.70 12.64
C ILE A 634 -29.33 45.08 13.26
N ARG A 635 -30.14 45.97 12.67
CA ARG A 635 -30.25 47.38 13.08
C ARG A 635 -31.54 47.67 13.82
N ASN A 636 -31.67 48.87 14.37
CA ASN A 636 -32.88 49.24 15.10
C ASN A 636 -34.10 49.35 14.16
N SER A 637 -35.18 48.62 14.42
CA SER A 637 -36.39 48.67 13.58
C SER A 637 -37.21 49.96 13.72
N ALA A 638 -36.94 50.76 14.76
CA ALA A 638 -37.52 52.10 14.92
C ALA A 638 -36.87 53.14 13.98
N ASP A 639 -35.69 52.88 13.44
CA ASP A 639 -35.00 53.84 12.56
C ASP A 639 -35.65 53.89 11.18
N ASP A 640 -35.98 55.10 10.73
CA ASP A 640 -36.64 55.31 9.43
C ASP A 640 -35.68 55.33 8.25
N ASN A 641 -34.38 55.28 8.51
CA ASN A 641 -33.35 55.27 7.48
C ASN A 641 -32.15 54.45 7.94
N ILE A 642 -32.08 53.21 7.45
CA ILE A 642 -31.04 52.26 7.82
C ILE A 642 -30.16 52.00 6.61
N THR A 643 -28.84 51.95 6.80
CA THR A 643 -27.89 51.64 5.72
C THR A 643 -26.92 50.54 6.14
N TRP A 644 -26.98 49.41 5.45
CA TRP A 644 -25.99 48.33 5.59
C TRP A 644 -24.90 48.46 4.53
N ARG A 645 -23.68 48.07 4.90
CA ARG A 645 -22.49 48.16 4.05
C ARG A 645 -21.77 46.82 4.00
N ALA A 646 -22.00 46.03 2.96
CA ALA A 646 -21.30 44.76 2.77
C ALA A 646 -20.03 44.95 1.92
N SER A 647 -18.86 44.66 2.48
CA SER A 647 -17.61 44.56 1.72
C SER A 647 -17.52 43.19 1.07
N ILE A 648 -17.44 43.15 -0.26
CA ILE A 648 -17.30 41.92 -1.05
C ILE A 648 -15.90 41.89 -1.66
N GLN A 649 -15.17 40.83 -1.36
CA GLN A 649 -13.75 40.65 -1.65
C GLN A 649 -13.50 39.29 -2.31
N ARG A 650 -12.31 39.13 -2.89
CA ARG A 650 -11.85 37.86 -3.49
C ARG A 650 -12.80 37.31 -4.57
N VAL A 651 -13.47 38.20 -5.29
CA VAL A 651 -14.26 37.88 -6.48
C VAL A 651 -13.29 37.66 -7.64
N ALA A 652 -13.33 36.49 -8.27
CA ALA A 652 -12.44 36.17 -9.37
C ALA A 652 -12.82 36.98 -10.62
N VAL A 653 -11.82 37.58 -11.28
CA VAL A 653 -12.01 38.47 -12.42
C VAL A 653 -11.53 37.77 -13.69
N SER A 654 -12.46 37.26 -14.50
CA SER A 654 -12.20 36.64 -15.80
C SER A 654 -13.43 36.78 -16.70
N ASP A 655 -13.23 36.81 -18.03
CA ASP A 655 -14.30 36.82 -19.03
C ASP A 655 -15.11 35.51 -19.05
N GLU A 656 -14.62 34.47 -18.37
CA GLU A 656 -15.25 33.15 -18.27
C GLU A 656 -15.90 32.89 -16.89
N ILE A 657 -15.81 33.81 -15.93
CA ILE A 657 -16.34 33.63 -14.57
C ILE A 657 -17.48 34.61 -14.34
N ASP A 658 -18.65 34.07 -14.00
CA ASP A 658 -19.82 34.86 -13.64
C ASP A 658 -19.92 34.99 -12.11
N ASN A 659 -20.06 36.23 -11.63
CA ASN A 659 -20.29 36.51 -10.21
C ASN A 659 -21.52 37.40 -10.05
N TRP A 660 -22.37 37.09 -9.09
CA TRP A 660 -23.55 37.91 -8.78
C TRP A 660 -23.94 37.81 -7.32
N ILE A 661 -24.64 38.84 -6.86
CA ILE A 661 -25.31 38.86 -5.55
C ILE A 661 -26.80 38.65 -5.81
N SER A 662 -27.47 37.84 -4.99
CA SER A 662 -28.92 37.58 -5.10
C SER A 662 -29.58 37.59 -3.73
N TRP A 663 -30.88 37.87 -3.71
CA TRP A 663 -31.73 37.93 -2.51
C TRP A 663 -33.18 37.56 -2.87
N ASN A 664 -34.05 37.39 -1.88
CA ASN A 664 -35.47 37.17 -2.12
C ASN A 664 -36.27 38.49 -1.95
N PRO A 665 -36.81 39.08 -3.04
CA PRO A 665 -37.64 40.29 -2.95
C PRO A 665 -38.88 40.13 -2.05
N GLU A 666 -39.43 38.92 -1.96
CA GLU A 666 -40.60 38.61 -1.12
C GLU A 666 -40.26 38.48 0.38
N GLY A 667 -38.98 38.31 0.73
CA GLY A 667 -38.53 38.23 2.11
C GLY A 667 -38.32 39.60 2.78
N LEU A 668 -38.31 40.68 1.99
CA LEU A 668 -38.23 42.04 2.51
C LEU A 668 -39.58 42.48 3.14
N PRO A 669 -39.59 43.08 4.34
CA PRO A 669 -40.81 43.59 5.01
C PRO A 669 -41.67 44.43 4.06
N GLU A 670 -42.99 44.43 4.19
CA GLU A 670 -43.86 45.26 3.33
C GLU A 670 -43.64 46.78 3.53
N ASP A 671 -43.22 47.18 4.73
CA ASP A 671 -42.94 48.56 5.09
C ASP A 671 -41.65 49.07 4.42
N GLY A 672 -41.63 50.38 4.14
CA GLY A 672 -40.49 51.11 3.61
C GLY A 672 -40.03 50.76 2.19
N HIS A 673 -39.06 51.54 1.74
CA HIS A 673 -38.41 51.38 0.45
C HIS A 673 -37.02 50.78 0.63
N PHE A 674 -36.77 49.64 -0.01
CA PHE A 674 -35.46 48.99 -0.06
C PHE A 674 -34.76 49.31 -1.37
N ARG A 675 -33.55 49.85 -1.26
CA ARG A 675 -32.69 50.16 -2.40
C ARG A 675 -31.31 49.56 -2.20
N TYR A 676 -30.66 49.22 -3.30
CA TYR A 676 -29.27 48.78 -3.28
C TYR A 676 -28.40 49.62 -4.21
N ALA A 677 -27.10 49.64 -3.95
CA ALA A 677 -26.11 50.23 -4.83
C ALA A 677 -24.78 49.48 -4.74
N TRP A 678 -24.09 49.38 -5.87
CA TRP A 678 -22.75 48.81 -5.94
C TRP A 678 -21.70 49.91 -6.10
N TRP A 679 -20.64 49.87 -5.29
CA TRP A 679 -19.63 50.91 -5.23
C TRP A 679 -18.21 50.37 -5.38
N VAL A 680 -17.46 50.95 -6.33
CA VAL A 680 -16.07 50.63 -6.65
C VAL A 680 -15.16 51.87 -6.72
N GLY A 681 -15.52 52.95 -6.01
CA GLY A 681 -14.71 54.19 -5.95
C GLY A 681 -15.24 55.37 -6.79
N GLY A 682 -16.53 55.69 -6.68
CA GLY A 682 -17.17 56.82 -7.38
C GLY A 682 -18.56 57.17 -6.81
N ASP A 683 -19.44 57.73 -7.63
CA ASP A 683 -20.85 57.97 -7.26
C ASP A 683 -21.66 56.67 -7.32
N THR A 684 -22.62 56.50 -6.40
CA THR A 684 -23.51 55.33 -6.34
C THR A 684 -24.78 55.53 -7.16
N VAL A 685 -25.15 54.54 -7.97
CA VAL A 685 -26.48 54.46 -8.59
C VAL A 685 -27.36 53.53 -7.75
N TRP A 686 -28.53 54.01 -7.36
CA TRP A 686 -29.46 53.25 -6.51
C TRP A 686 -30.53 52.55 -7.34
N HIS A 687 -30.70 51.27 -7.07
CA HIS A 687 -31.65 50.36 -7.68
C HIS A 687 -32.67 49.87 -6.64
N ASN A 688 -33.77 49.25 -7.05
CA ASN A 688 -34.83 48.84 -6.15
C ASN A 688 -34.76 47.33 -5.88
N MET A 689 -34.56 46.94 -4.62
CA MET A 689 -34.43 45.53 -4.23
C MET A 689 -35.74 44.75 -4.32
N ARG A 690 -36.89 45.42 -4.54
CA ARG A 690 -38.17 44.74 -4.76
C ARG A 690 -38.44 44.39 -6.22
N THR A 691 -37.77 45.07 -7.16
CA THR A 691 -37.94 44.79 -8.60
C THR A 691 -36.85 43.88 -9.14
N ASP A 692 -35.68 43.94 -8.49
CA ASP A 692 -34.50 43.18 -8.86
C ASP A 692 -34.31 42.09 -7.80
N ASP A 693 -33.91 40.89 -8.20
CA ASP A 693 -33.62 39.74 -7.32
C ASP A 693 -32.13 39.35 -7.33
N HIS A 694 -31.36 39.94 -8.25
CA HIS A 694 -29.91 39.78 -8.33
C HIS A 694 -29.20 40.97 -8.97
N PHE A 695 -27.88 41.02 -8.81
CA PHE A 695 -26.99 42.01 -9.40
C PHE A 695 -25.63 41.39 -9.74
N GLU A 696 -25.23 41.49 -11.01
CA GLU A 696 -23.92 41.00 -11.50
C GLU A 696 -22.77 41.87 -10.99
N ILE A 697 -21.68 41.24 -10.56
CA ILE A 697 -20.47 41.91 -10.07
C ILE A 697 -19.24 41.43 -10.84
N GLY A 698 -18.40 42.37 -11.29
CA GLY A 698 -17.18 42.06 -12.04
C GLY A 698 -15.88 42.30 -11.27
N THR A 699 -15.95 42.91 -10.09
CA THR A 699 -14.77 43.28 -9.28
C THR A 699 -15.11 43.22 -7.79
N PRO A 700 -14.12 43.24 -6.89
CA PRO A 700 -14.34 43.54 -5.48
C PRO A 700 -14.90 44.96 -5.28
N GLY A 701 -15.73 45.15 -4.25
CA GLY A 701 -16.40 46.42 -3.99
C GLY A 701 -17.26 46.42 -2.73
N ILE A 702 -18.07 47.46 -2.56
CA ILE A 702 -19.03 47.58 -1.45
C ILE A 702 -20.45 47.53 -2.01
N PHE A 703 -21.26 46.62 -1.47
CA PHE A 703 -22.70 46.55 -1.72
C PHE A 703 -23.42 47.30 -0.59
N PHE A 704 -24.09 48.38 -0.95
CA PHE A 704 -24.92 49.16 -0.05
C PHE A 704 -26.36 48.69 -0.13
N ILE A 705 -27.01 48.59 1.03
CA ILE A 705 -28.45 48.41 1.14
C ILE A 705 -28.98 49.58 1.97
N ASN A 706 -30.03 50.23 1.49
CA ASN A 706 -30.70 51.31 2.19
C ASN A 706 -32.18 50.97 2.34
N PHE A 707 -32.63 50.93 3.59
CA PHE A 707 -34.04 50.92 3.96
C PHE A 707 -34.46 52.34 4.32
N ARG A 708 -35.60 52.78 3.81
CA ARG A 708 -36.18 54.06 4.20
C ARG A 708 -37.68 53.98 4.39
N ARG A 709 -38.16 54.27 5.60
CA ARG A 709 -39.57 54.51 5.91
C ARG A 709 -39.91 55.96 5.57
N LEU A 710 -40.99 56.17 4.82
CA LEU A 710 -41.50 57.52 4.56
C LEU A 710 -42.43 57.92 5.70
N ILE A 711 -41.90 58.61 6.70
CA ILE A 711 -42.75 59.28 7.70
C ILE A 711 -43.32 60.57 7.09
N PRO A 712 -44.64 60.77 7.04
CA PRO A 712 -45.23 62.07 6.72
C PRO A 712 -44.82 63.10 7.78
N PRO A 713 -44.38 64.31 7.41
CA PRO A 713 -44.03 65.33 8.40
C PRO A 713 -45.23 65.65 9.29
N THR A 714 -45.03 65.90 10.58
CA THR A 714 -46.08 66.41 11.48
C THR A 714 -45.88 67.90 11.79
N TYR A 715 -46.97 68.60 12.10
CA TYR A 715 -46.97 70.05 12.36
C TYR A 715 -47.58 70.40 13.72
N CYS A 716 -47.41 71.66 14.14
CA CYS A 716 -48.03 72.22 15.34
C CYS A 716 -49.11 73.25 14.99
N LEU A 717 -50.20 73.24 15.76
CA LEU A 717 -51.21 74.30 15.83
C LEU A 717 -51.00 75.06 17.13
N PHE A 718 -50.80 76.38 17.07
CA PHE A 718 -50.60 77.20 18.26
C PHE A 718 -51.35 78.53 18.13
N GLY A 719 -51.55 79.22 19.24
CA GLY A 719 -52.21 80.52 19.25
C GLY A 719 -52.70 80.90 20.63
N THR A 720 -53.56 81.90 20.68
CA THR A 720 -54.15 82.44 21.90
C THR A 720 -55.67 82.48 21.77
N VAL A 721 -56.39 81.99 22.79
CA VAL A 721 -57.85 82.07 22.84
C VAL A 721 -58.26 83.37 23.53
N TYR A 722 -59.14 84.15 22.90
CA TYR A 722 -59.63 85.42 23.43
C TYR A 722 -61.14 85.41 23.67
N ASP A 723 -61.64 86.32 24.52
CA ASP A 723 -63.05 86.73 24.50
C ASP A 723 -63.33 87.80 23.43
N ASP A 724 -64.59 88.19 23.27
CA ASP A 724 -65.04 89.22 22.34
C ASP A 724 -64.58 90.65 22.70
N GLU A 725 -63.90 90.81 23.84
CA GLU A 725 -63.26 92.05 24.31
C GLU A 725 -61.72 91.99 24.20
N GLU A 726 -61.18 90.97 23.52
CA GLU A 726 -59.74 90.72 23.33
C GLU A 726 -58.96 90.38 24.63
N ASN A 727 -59.63 89.93 25.68
CA ASN A 727 -58.95 89.40 26.87
C ASN A 727 -58.56 87.93 26.66
N PRO A 728 -57.34 87.51 27.03
CA PRO A 728 -56.94 86.11 26.93
C PRO A 728 -57.73 85.23 27.91
N LEU A 729 -58.14 84.06 27.45
CA LEU A 729 -58.96 83.12 28.21
C LEU A 729 -58.12 81.94 28.73
N GLU A 730 -57.93 81.88 30.05
CA GLU A 730 -57.34 80.72 30.73
C GLU A 730 -58.35 79.57 30.86
N GLY A 731 -57.88 78.34 30.64
CA GLY A 731 -58.69 77.13 30.85
C GLY A 731 -59.56 76.71 29.67
N ALA A 732 -59.47 77.39 28.52
CA ALA A 732 -60.19 77.02 27.30
C ALA A 732 -59.58 75.76 26.69
N LEU A 733 -60.43 74.78 26.35
CA LEU A 733 -60.04 73.55 25.66
C LEU A 733 -60.05 73.79 24.16
N VAL A 734 -58.89 73.66 23.51
CA VAL A 734 -58.74 73.56 22.06
C VAL A 734 -58.59 72.09 21.69
N TRP A 735 -59.50 71.55 20.88
CA TRP A 735 -59.64 70.13 20.63
C TRP A 735 -59.67 69.83 19.12
N LEU A 736 -58.84 68.88 18.66
CA LEU A 736 -58.87 68.32 17.30
C LEU A 736 -59.28 66.83 17.34
N SER A 737 -58.77 66.10 18.33
CA SER A 737 -59.10 64.71 18.60
C SER A 737 -58.87 64.40 20.09
N GLU A 738 -59.23 63.19 20.55
CA GLU A 738 -58.97 62.76 21.93
C GLU A 738 -57.49 62.83 22.31
N GLU A 739 -56.58 62.65 21.35
CA GLU A 739 -55.12 62.65 21.56
C GLU A 739 -54.47 64.00 21.21
N LEU A 740 -55.14 64.84 20.41
CA LEU A 740 -54.67 66.16 19.97
C LEU A 740 -55.56 67.26 20.53
N ASN A 741 -55.29 67.68 21.76
CA ASN A 741 -55.97 68.79 22.44
C ASN A 741 -55.04 69.52 23.42
N ALA A 742 -55.38 70.76 23.75
CA ALA A 742 -54.67 71.55 24.73
C ALA A 742 -55.65 72.40 25.55
N ILE A 743 -55.27 72.73 26.78
CA ILE A 743 -55.97 73.71 27.61
C ILE A 743 -55.09 74.96 27.69
N THR A 744 -55.69 76.12 27.44
CA THR A 744 -54.96 77.39 27.49
C THR A 744 -54.44 77.72 28.87
N ASN A 745 -53.25 78.31 28.93
CA ASN A 745 -52.63 78.78 30.17
C ASN A 745 -53.20 80.13 30.64
N ALA A 746 -52.62 80.70 31.71
CA ALA A 746 -53.03 81.99 32.27
C ALA A 746 -52.95 83.18 31.30
N ASP A 747 -52.17 83.06 30.23
CA ASP A 747 -52.03 84.05 29.16
C ASP A 747 -52.89 83.71 27.93
N GLY A 748 -53.77 82.71 28.02
CA GLY A 748 -54.66 82.26 26.94
C GLY A 748 -53.99 81.42 25.86
N VAL A 749 -52.70 81.10 26.01
CA VAL A 749 -51.88 80.46 24.97
C VAL A 749 -52.07 78.94 24.98
N TYR A 750 -52.14 78.35 23.78
CA TYR A 750 -52.14 76.90 23.56
C TYR A 750 -51.16 76.50 22.45
N GLU A 751 -50.71 75.24 22.50
CA GLU A 751 -49.91 74.60 21.45
C GLU A 751 -50.26 73.10 21.40
N ILE A 752 -50.54 72.59 20.21
CA ILE A 752 -50.84 71.18 19.91
C ILE A 752 -49.89 70.76 18.78
N CYS A 753 -48.97 69.83 19.05
CA CYS A 753 -48.01 69.32 18.08
C CYS A 753 -48.26 67.85 17.72
N GLY A 754 -47.67 67.38 16.62
CA GLY A 754 -47.85 66.00 16.14
C GLY A 754 -49.01 65.83 15.16
N ILE A 755 -49.47 66.91 14.53
CA ILE A 755 -50.62 66.91 13.63
C ILE A 755 -50.18 66.46 12.23
N GLU A 756 -50.78 65.40 11.70
CA GLU A 756 -50.54 64.96 10.31
C GLU A 756 -51.06 66.00 9.29
N PRO A 757 -50.43 66.11 8.10
CA PRO A 757 -50.85 67.03 7.05
C PRO A 757 -52.28 66.73 6.60
N GLY A 758 -53.19 67.69 6.72
CA GLY A 758 -54.57 67.48 6.32
C GLY A 758 -55.52 68.59 6.71
N GLU A 759 -56.80 68.35 6.42
CA GLU A 759 -57.91 69.21 6.84
C GLU A 759 -58.44 68.73 8.19
N TRP A 760 -58.31 69.59 9.21
CA TRP A 760 -58.71 69.31 10.58
C TRP A 760 -59.87 70.20 11.01
N THR A 761 -60.75 69.68 11.85
CA THR A 761 -61.79 70.48 12.52
C THR A 761 -61.33 70.77 13.94
N VAL A 762 -61.08 72.04 14.25
CA VAL A 762 -60.67 72.52 15.57
C VAL A 762 -61.90 73.02 16.30
N ILE A 763 -62.13 72.53 17.51
CA ILE A 763 -63.21 72.95 18.39
C ILE A 763 -62.58 73.62 19.62
N THR A 764 -62.92 74.88 19.86
CA THR A 764 -62.48 75.62 21.03
C THR A 764 -63.66 75.85 21.96
N SER A 765 -63.52 75.51 23.25
CA SER A 765 -64.62 75.59 24.21
C SER A 765 -64.16 75.96 25.62
N LEU A 766 -65.00 76.70 26.34
CA LEU A 766 -64.80 77.08 27.74
C LEU A 766 -66.17 77.17 28.43
N GLU A 767 -66.25 76.75 29.70
CA GLU A 767 -67.50 76.85 30.47
C GLU A 767 -67.91 78.34 30.60
N GLY A 768 -69.16 78.64 30.27
CA GLY A 768 -69.67 80.02 30.23
C GLY A 768 -69.50 80.74 28.89
N TYR A 769 -68.95 80.08 27.85
CA TYR A 769 -68.78 80.62 26.51
C TYR A 769 -69.43 79.72 25.44
N HIS A 770 -69.84 80.31 24.31
CA HIS A 770 -70.22 79.55 23.11
C HIS A 770 -68.96 78.95 22.47
N SER A 771 -69.00 77.65 22.15
CA SER A 771 -67.89 76.97 21.47
C SER A 771 -67.70 77.45 20.04
N ASP A 772 -66.46 77.58 19.60
CA ASP A 772 -66.09 77.84 18.21
C ASP A 772 -65.69 76.52 17.51
N GLU A 773 -66.12 76.32 16.27
CA GLU A 773 -65.76 75.17 15.44
C GLU A 773 -65.27 75.68 14.08
N HIS A 774 -64.02 75.37 13.74
CA HIS A 774 -63.37 75.86 12.53
C HIS A 774 -62.62 74.77 11.79
N ARG A 775 -62.63 74.80 10.46
CA ARG A 775 -61.85 73.86 9.63
C ARG A 775 -60.57 74.52 9.14
N LEU A 776 -59.42 73.87 9.38
CA LEU A 776 -58.10 74.35 9.01
C LEU A 776 -57.34 73.31 8.19
N ALA A 777 -56.68 73.77 7.12
CA ALA A 777 -55.69 73.00 6.40
C ALA A 777 -54.33 73.14 7.11
N ILE A 778 -53.92 72.13 7.85
CA ILE A 778 -52.63 72.12 8.56
C ILE A 778 -51.64 71.36 7.69
N LEU A 779 -50.84 72.09 6.90
CA LEU A 779 -49.77 71.55 6.04
C LEU A 779 -48.38 72.10 6.42
N GLU A 780 -48.35 72.96 7.44
CA GLU A 780 -47.18 73.55 8.08
C GLU A 780 -47.57 73.95 9.52
N ASN A 781 -46.61 74.41 10.33
CA ASN A 781 -46.95 74.96 11.65
C ASN A 781 -47.90 76.15 11.47
N THR A 782 -49.08 76.06 12.07
CA THR A 782 -50.22 76.95 11.79
C THR A 782 -50.57 77.73 13.06
N GLU A 783 -50.72 79.04 12.95
CA GLU A 783 -51.22 79.90 14.02
C GLU A 783 -52.74 80.07 13.89
N TYR A 784 -53.49 79.91 14.99
CA TYR A 784 -54.94 80.08 15.02
C TYR A 784 -55.38 80.69 16.36
N ASP A 785 -56.01 81.85 16.30
CA ASP A 785 -56.47 82.59 17.49
C ASP A 785 -58.00 82.63 17.55
N PRO A 786 -58.65 81.62 18.15
CA PRO A 786 -60.11 81.58 18.25
C PRO A 786 -60.62 82.62 19.25
N VAL A 787 -61.78 83.20 18.96
CA VAL A 787 -62.49 84.16 19.82
C VAL A 787 -63.78 83.53 20.30
N LEU A 788 -63.94 83.36 21.61
CA LEU A 788 -65.14 82.81 22.23
C LEU A 788 -66.05 83.94 22.74
N THR A 789 -67.36 83.78 22.56
CA THR A 789 -68.35 84.75 23.05
C THR A 789 -68.97 84.27 24.36
N PRO A 790 -69.03 85.11 25.42
CA PRO A 790 -69.69 84.74 26.67
C PRO A 790 -71.17 84.39 26.46
N ILE A 791 -71.66 83.38 27.17
CA ILE A 791 -73.08 83.07 27.24
C ILE A 791 -73.72 84.06 28.23
N GLU A 792 -74.47 85.03 27.73
CA GLU A 792 -75.25 85.91 28.61
C GLU A 792 -76.26 85.09 29.45
N PRO A 793 -76.44 85.41 30.74
CA PRO A 793 -77.34 84.66 31.64
C PRO A 793 -78.83 84.72 31.28
#